data_AF-V4T765-F1
#
_entry.id   AF-V4T765-F1
#
_cell.length_a   1.000
_cell.length_b   1.000
_cell.length_c   1.000
_cell.angle_alpha   90.00
_cell.angle_beta   90.00
_cell.angle_gamma   90.00
#
_symmetry.space_group_name_H-M   'P 1'
#
loop_
_entity.id
_entity.type
_entity.pdbx_description
1 polymer ?
#
loop_
_entity_poly.entity_id
_entity_poly.type
_entity_poly.pdbx_seq_one_letter_code
_entity_poly.pdbx_strand_id
1 'polypeptide(L)'
;HYTTPWNFGPPTYTCQYCGAILWYEERNKKTKKVSHPKFTFCCMEGRVQIPLMKETPPLLKYLLGADSGQKGSKFRKNIRAYNSMFAFTSMGGRVDASINRSKGPYVFRMSGQNYHHIGSLLPEVGKKPQFAQLYIYDTENEIDNRINTLLKHGMKTEIDHEILHELSKMLDQHNNLVKSFRMARDRYKTQPESTFRLRLLSSRTRDGRRYNIPIVSEVAGLIVGDFSEANFQRDVTIEHRTKGLRRITDLHPSFMPMTYPLIYPYGEDGYRPDISLRDITDSPFKRQKLTMRQYYCFRLQQRLNEGHTLLQADLFSGLMDAVHRGDSDCSKVGKSIILPSSHTGGPRYRIQNYQDAMAICKWAGYPDLFLTFTCNPKWQEINNMLRLVGQNNDDNRVDIICRVFEIKLFQLMQDLKKDQPFGKIIACLYTIEFQKRGLPHAHILLFLHPTMKNPSADHIDKIISAEIPDLNVDPDGYNAVNKFMIHGPCGKHNSHSPCMMNLIVKFDAHINVEICNYSRSVKYLFKYVHKGSDRTTATMESIDTTQEMDEIKTYLDCRYISATEACWRIFQFDIHYRKPAVERLPFHLPGEHTVIFEESKCLENVLTILGIEKTKFTEWLEANKNYDDARELTYSDFPTCWVWNSKDKTWTRRKNGLAIGRIYFAHPSSGERFYMRMLLNFVKGSTSFESIRTVNGVTYPTFKAACYALGLLDDDKEWIDCLTEVAIWATGNELRHLFVTILIHCQVSDAPQLWKSNYTTLSEDITSLQRKKFRLKDLQLTE
;
A
#
# COMPACT_ATOMS: atom_id res chain seq x y z
N HIS A 1 -3.67 -10.77 -36.33
CA HIS A 1 -4.24 -9.45 -36.67
C HIS A 1 -5.58 -9.30 -35.96
N TYR A 2 -5.69 -8.31 -35.07
CA TYR A 2 -6.95 -7.94 -34.43
C TYR A 2 -7.53 -6.76 -35.21
N THR A 3 -8.74 -6.90 -35.73
CA THR A 3 -9.44 -5.85 -36.51
C THR A 3 -10.53 -5.14 -35.68
N THR A 4 -10.78 -5.60 -34.46
CA THR A 4 -11.79 -5.01 -33.56
C THR A 4 -11.29 -5.03 -32.12
N PRO A 5 -11.63 -4.00 -31.31
CA PRO A 5 -11.38 -4.00 -29.88
C PRO A 5 -11.97 -5.24 -29.21
N TRP A 6 -11.19 -5.90 -28.37
CA TRP A 6 -11.67 -6.99 -27.54
C TRP A 6 -12.68 -6.44 -26.54
N ASN A 7 -13.89 -6.99 -26.59
CA ASN A 7 -15.00 -6.64 -25.72
C ASN A 7 -15.50 -7.90 -24.99
N PHE A 8 -15.50 -7.90 -23.66
CA PHE A 8 -15.98 -9.05 -22.87
C PHE A 8 -17.46 -8.98 -22.50
N GLY A 9 -18.19 -8.07 -23.14
CA GLY A 9 -19.64 -7.94 -23.04
C GLY A 9 -20.12 -7.12 -21.84
N PRO A 10 -21.45 -6.88 -21.76
CA PRO A 10 -22.05 -6.20 -20.61
C PRO A 10 -22.01 -7.07 -19.35
N PRO A 11 -22.15 -6.48 -18.16
CA PRO A 11 -22.21 -7.22 -16.91
C PRO A 11 -23.60 -7.85 -16.75
N THR A 12 -23.74 -9.09 -17.21
CA THR A 12 -25.02 -9.82 -17.25
C THR A 12 -25.25 -10.76 -16.06
N TYR A 13 -24.27 -10.93 -15.19
CA TYR A 13 -24.34 -11.88 -14.08
C TYR A 13 -24.71 -11.18 -12.77
N THR A 14 -25.59 -11.82 -12.01
CA THR A 14 -26.01 -11.35 -10.70
C THR A 14 -25.61 -12.36 -9.64
N CYS A 15 -24.98 -11.90 -8.56
CA CYS A 15 -24.64 -12.77 -7.43
C CYS A 15 -25.91 -13.27 -6.73
N GLN A 16 -26.09 -14.59 -6.67
CA GLN A 16 -27.25 -15.24 -6.04
C GLN A 16 -27.44 -14.90 -4.55
N TYR A 17 -26.37 -14.48 -3.85
CA TYR A 17 -26.43 -14.22 -2.41
C TYR A 17 -26.68 -12.76 -2.06
N CYS A 18 -26.16 -11.82 -2.85
CA CYS A 18 -26.22 -10.40 -2.52
C CYS A 18 -26.74 -9.50 -3.64
N GLY A 19 -27.10 -10.03 -4.81
CA GLY A 19 -27.63 -9.24 -5.92
C GLY A 19 -26.61 -8.37 -6.64
N ALA A 20 -25.31 -8.49 -6.34
CA ALA A 20 -24.27 -7.72 -7.00
C ALA A 20 -24.16 -8.05 -8.50
N ILE A 21 -24.10 -7.00 -9.34
CA ILE A 21 -23.94 -7.09 -10.79
C ILE A 21 -22.46 -7.23 -11.15
N LEU A 22 -22.15 -8.28 -11.92
CA LEU A 22 -20.79 -8.76 -12.17
C LEU A 22 -20.60 -9.13 -13.65
N TRP A 23 -19.35 -9.05 -14.11
CA TRP A 23 -18.93 -9.63 -15.38
C TRP A 23 -18.55 -11.09 -15.23
N TYR A 24 -18.67 -11.85 -16.31
CA TYR A 24 -18.25 -13.26 -16.33
C TYR A 24 -16.78 -13.46 -15.94
N GLU A 25 -15.91 -12.52 -16.30
CA GLU A 25 -14.47 -12.57 -16.01
C GLU A 25 -14.11 -12.36 -14.54
N GLU A 26 -15.05 -11.94 -13.69
CA GLU A 26 -14.86 -11.80 -12.25
C GLU A 26 -15.07 -13.12 -11.48
N ARG A 27 -15.36 -14.22 -12.18
CA ARG A 27 -15.55 -15.55 -11.58
C ARG A 27 -14.28 -16.05 -10.89
N ASN A 28 -14.45 -16.81 -9.81
CA ASN A 28 -13.33 -17.36 -9.03
C ASN A 28 -12.43 -18.30 -9.87
N LYS A 29 -13.03 -19.13 -10.73
CA LYS A 29 -12.32 -20.09 -11.58
C LYS A 29 -12.14 -19.53 -12.99
N LYS A 30 -11.13 -18.66 -13.17
CA LYS A 30 -10.82 -18.04 -14.46
C LYS A 30 -10.37 -19.06 -15.55
N THR A 31 -9.88 -20.25 -15.17
CA THR A 31 -9.26 -21.23 -16.09
C THR A 31 -10.21 -22.17 -16.82
N LYS A 32 -11.47 -22.29 -16.41
CA LYS A 32 -12.47 -23.16 -17.08
C LYS A 32 -13.71 -22.36 -17.42
N LYS A 33 -14.33 -22.66 -18.57
CA LYS A 33 -15.68 -22.17 -18.85
C LYS A 33 -16.64 -22.87 -17.87
N VAL A 34 -17.32 -22.07 -17.07
CA VAL A 34 -18.33 -22.52 -16.09
C VAL A 34 -19.67 -21.97 -16.53
N SER A 35 -20.71 -22.82 -16.56
CA SER A 35 -22.09 -22.42 -16.85
C SER A 35 -22.71 -21.60 -15.72
N HIS A 36 -22.33 -21.90 -14.47
CA HIS A 36 -22.78 -21.21 -13.27
C HIS A 36 -21.58 -20.61 -12.54
N PRO A 37 -21.13 -19.39 -12.91
CA PRO A 37 -19.97 -18.77 -12.29
C PRO A 37 -20.24 -18.44 -10.81
N LYS A 38 -19.22 -18.70 -9.97
CA LYS A 38 -19.23 -18.33 -8.55
C LYS A 38 -18.32 -17.14 -8.31
N PHE A 39 -18.72 -16.28 -7.38
CA PHE A 39 -18.04 -15.03 -7.08
C PHE A 39 -17.82 -14.88 -5.57
N THR A 40 -16.55 -14.75 -5.16
CA THR A 40 -16.20 -14.35 -3.79
C THR A 40 -16.05 -12.85 -3.64
N PHE A 41 -15.82 -12.16 -4.76
CA PHE A 41 -15.52 -10.73 -4.83
C PHE A 41 -16.53 -9.83 -4.09
N CYS A 42 -17.83 -10.08 -4.26
CA CYS A 42 -18.89 -9.22 -3.72
C CYS A 42 -19.29 -9.52 -2.27
N CYS A 43 -19.47 -10.79 -1.91
CA CYS A 43 -19.99 -11.20 -0.60
C CYS A 43 -19.38 -12.50 -0.06
N MET A 44 -18.24 -12.93 -0.62
CA MET A 44 -17.57 -14.19 -0.27
C MET A 44 -18.50 -15.40 -0.29
N GLU A 45 -19.24 -15.59 -1.39
CA GLU A 45 -20.22 -16.69 -1.54
C GLU A 45 -21.27 -16.72 -0.42
N GLY A 46 -21.69 -15.54 0.05
CA GLY A 46 -22.78 -15.38 1.02
C GLY A 46 -22.34 -15.33 2.48
N ARG A 47 -21.02 -15.42 2.75
CA ARG A 47 -20.48 -15.26 4.11
C ARG A 47 -20.64 -13.83 4.63
N VAL A 48 -20.55 -12.84 3.74
CA VAL A 48 -20.84 -11.44 4.08
C VAL A 48 -22.33 -11.20 3.85
N GLN A 49 -23.06 -11.03 4.94
CA GLN A 49 -24.48 -10.71 4.92
C GLN A 49 -24.67 -9.36 5.59
N ILE A 50 -25.03 -8.35 4.80
CA ILE A 50 -25.21 -6.98 5.25
C ILE A 50 -26.50 -6.46 4.60
N PRO A 51 -27.38 -5.74 5.34
CA PRO A 51 -28.59 -5.18 4.76
C PRO A 51 -28.26 -4.14 3.69
N LEU A 52 -29.08 -4.09 2.65
CA LEU A 52 -28.96 -3.12 1.56
C LEU A 52 -29.33 -1.72 2.04
N MET A 53 -28.70 -0.70 1.46
CA MET A 53 -29.08 0.69 1.69
C MET A 53 -30.50 0.97 1.20
N LYS A 54 -31.26 1.72 2.00
CA LYS A 54 -32.61 2.16 1.64
C LYS A 54 -32.54 3.10 0.43
N GLU A 55 -33.62 3.15 -0.36
CA GLU A 55 -33.73 4.09 -1.48
C GLU A 55 -33.46 5.53 -1.03
N THR A 56 -32.72 6.28 -1.85
CA THR A 56 -32.39 7.68 -1.61
C THR A 56 -33.66 8.53 -1.44
N PRO A 57 -33.75 9.44 -0.45
CA PRO A 57 -34.91 10.31 -0.30
C PRO A 57 -35.24 11.06 -1.60
N PRO A 58 -36.54 11.30 -1.92
CA PRO A 58 -36.95 11.85 -3.22
C PRO A 58 -36.25 13.15 -3.61
N LEU A 59 -36.10 14.08 -2.65
CA LEU A 59 -35.41 15.36 -2.88
C LEU A 59 -33.94 15.13 -3.28
N LEU A 60 -33.20 14.34 -2.50
CA LEU A 60 -31.80 14.09 -2.75
C LEU A 60 -31.60 13.30 -4.05
N LYS A 61 -32.50 12.35 -4.34
CA LYS A 61 -32.53 11.60 -5.61
C LYS A 61 -32.70 12.54 -6.81
N TYR A 62 -33.61 13.51 -6.71
CA TYR A 62 -33.77 14.56 -7.72
C TYR A 62 -32.48 15.38 -7.86
N LEU A 63 -31.95 15.96 -6.78
CA LEU A 63 -30.75 16.82 -6.84
C LEU A 63 -29.49 16.12 -7.39
N LEU A 64 -29.34 14.82 -7.14
CA LEU A 64 -28.25 14.00 -7.67
C LEU A 64 -28.45 13.56 -9.13
N GLY A 65 -29.70 13.46 -9.59
CA GLY A 65 -30.04 12.99 -10.94
C GLY A 65 -29.55 13.94 -12.04
N ALA A 66 -29.21 13.39 -13.20
CA ALA A 66 -28.74 14.19 -14.34
C ALA A 66 -29.81 15.17 -14.86
N ASP A 67 -31.09 14.80 -14.78
CA ASP A 67 -32.23 15.53 -15.36
C ASP A 67 -32.81 16.62 -14.44
N SER A 68 -32.08 17.03 -13.40
CA SER A 68 -32.53 17.96 -12.34
C SER A 68 -32.36 19.45 -12.66
N GLY A 69 -32.14 19.76 -13.93
CA GLY A 69 -31.99 21.11 -14.45
C GLY A 69 -30.93 21.95 -13.73
N GLN A 70 -31.18 23.25 -13.64
CA GLN A 70 -30.24 24.20 -13.04
C GLN A 70 -30.09 24.02 -11.52
N LYS A 71 -31.17 23.64 -10.81
CA LYS A 71 -31.18 23.44 -9.35
C LYS A 71 -30.25 22.30 -8.94
N GLY A 72 -30.36 21.13 -9.58
CA GLY A 72 -29.46 20.02 -9.28
C GLY A 72 -28.02 20.25 -9.76
N SER A 73 -27.80 20.98 -10.86
CA SER A 73 -26.45 21.38 -11.29
C SER A 73 -25.75 22.27 -10.24
N LYS A 74 -26.45 23.27 -9.69
CA LYS A 74 -25.97 24.10 -8.58
C LYS A 74 -25.68 23.27 -7.33
N PHE A 75 -26.55 22.32 -7.00
CA PHE A 75 -26.33 21.40 -5.89
C PHE A 75 -25.06 20.56 -6.07
N ARG A 76 -24.92 19.84 -7.19
CA ARG A 76 -23.76 18.98 -7.47
C ARG A 76 -22.45 19.76 -7.44
N LYS A 77 -22.43 20.98 -8.00
CA LYS A 77 -21.25 21.86 -7.95
C LYS A 77 -20.82 22.21 -6.52
N ASN A 78 -21.76 22.34 -5.59
CA ASN A 78 -21.53 22.78 -4.21
C ASN A 78 -21.81 21.69 -3.16
N ILE A 79 -21.94 20.42 -3.55
CA ILE A 79 -22.43 19.33 -2.70
C ILE A 79 -21.59 19.15 -1.42
N ARG A 80 -20.27 19.36 -1.50
CA ARG A 80 -19.35 19.33 -0.35
C ARG A 80 -19.66 20.44 0.67
N ALA A 81 -19.99 21.63 0.19
CA ALA A 81 -20.35 22.75 1.06
C ALA A 81 -21.65 22.43 1.80
N TYR A 82 -22.67 21.91 1.10
CA TYR A 82 -23.90 21.46 1.73
C TYR A 82 -23.66 20.34 2.75
N ASN A 83 -22.86 19.31 2.42
CA ASN A 83 -22.55 18.25 3.38
C ASN A 83 -21.82 18.79 4.62
N SER A 84 -20.82 19.67 4.42
CA SER A 84 -20.10 20.32 5.52
C SER A 84 -21.02 21.17 6.39
N MET A 85 -22.01 21.86 5.80
CA MET A 85 -23.01 22.62 6.56
C MET A 85 -23.79 21.72 7.51
N PHE A 86 -24.13 20.50 7.09
CA PHE A 86 -24.90 19.54 7.90
C PHE A 86 -24.03 18.61 8.76
N ALA A 87 -22.71 18.60 8.62
CA ALA A 87 -21.86 17.73 9.41
C ALA A 87 -21.99 18.02 10.92
N PHE A 88 -22.10 16.95 11.71
CA PHE A 88 -22.16 17.05 13.18
C PHE A 88 -20.76 17.23 13.78
N THR A 89 -19.74 16.77 13.05
CA THR A 89 -18.36 16.77 13.48
C THR A 89 -17.52 17.81 12.77
N SER A 90 -16.60 18.43 13.50
CA SER A 90 -15.59 19.30 12.93
C SER A 90 -14.32 18.55 12.55
N MET A 91 -13.57 19.09 11.59
CA MET A 91 -12.20 18.68 11.32
C MET A 91 -11.24 19.59 12.10
N GLY A 92 -10.28 19.04 12.87
CA GLY A 92 -9.55 19.74 13.94
C GLY A 92 -8.39 20.67 13.55
N GLY A 93 -8.40 21.28 12.35
CA GLY A 93 -7.22 21.96 11.78
C GLY A 93 -7.02 23.42 12.20
N ARG A 94 -5.79 23.78 12.60
CA ARG A 94 -5.26 25.15 12.42
C ARG A 94 -4.63 25.24 11.03
N VAL A 95 -5.19 26.07 10.15
CA VAL A 95 -4.66 26.34 8.79
C VAL A 95 -4.00 27.72 8.77
N ASP A 96 -2.73 27.78 8.38
CA ASP A 96 -2.06 29.05 8.15
C ASP A 96 -2.21 29.50 6.69
N ALA A 97 -3.11 30.46 6.47
CA ALA A 97 -3.38 31.03 5.16
C ALA A 97 -2.34 32.10 4.74
N SER A 98 -1.42 32.50 5.63
CA SER A 98 -0.48 33.59 5.38
C SER A 98 0.60 33.27 4.34
N ILE A 99 0.69 32.02 3.89
CA ILE A 99 1.71 31.53 2.96
C ILE A 99 1.34 31.67 1.48
N ASN A 100 0.05 31.80 1.14
CA ASN A 100 -0.40 31.96 -0.24
C ASN A 100 -0.36 33.43 -0.68
N ARG A 101 0.84 34.02 -0.75
CA ARG A 101 1.02 35.44 -1.12
C ARG A 101 1.31 35.66 -2.62
N SER A 102 1.49 34.60 -3.40
CA SER A 102 1.87 34.67 -4.82
C SER A 102 0.90 33.88 -5.72
N LYS A 103 1.00 34.08 -7.06
CA LYS A 103 0.20 33.37 -8.08
C LYS A 103 0.58 31.88 -8.26
N GLY A 104 1.31 31.29 -7.31
CA GLY A 104 1.71 29.88 -7.35
C GLY A 104 0.56 28.91 -7.04
N PRO A 105 0.77 27.59 -7.21
CA PRO A 105 -0.18 26.57 -6.77
C PRO A 105 -0.51 26.77 -5.29
N TYR A 106 -1.79 26.69 -4.93
CA TYR A 106 -2.24 26.87 -3.54
C TYR A 106 -1.54 25.88 -2.61
N VAL A 107 -0.81 26.40 -1.61
CA VAL A 107 -0.12 25.64 -0.56
C VAL A 107 -0.76 25.99 0.77
N PHE A 108 -1.08 25.03 1.63
CA PHE A 108 -1.54 25.32 3.00
C PHE A 108 -0.58 24.67 4.00
N ARG A 109 -0.33 25.34 5.12
CA ARG A 109 0.53 24.86 6.22
C ARG A 109 -0.34 24.52 7.43
N MET A 110 -0.04 23.38 8.03
CA MET A 110 -0.82 22.66 9.04
C MET A 110 0.17 21.87 9.91
N SER A 111 -0.22 21.46 11.13
CA SER A 111 0.63 20.67 12.03
C SER A 111 -0.19 19.69 12.88
N GLY A 112 0.06 18.39 12.70
CA GLY A 112 -0.56 17.32 13.49
C GLY A 112 -0.84 16.01 12.74
N GLN A 113 -1.32 15.04 13.53
CA GLN A 113 -2.19 13.92 13.14
C GLN A 113 -3.58 14.40 12.66
N ASN A 114 -4.62 13.54 12.67
CA ASN A 114 -5.68 13.61 11.66
C ASN A 114 -7.12 13.13 12.08
N TYR A 115 -7.90 13.82 12.95
CA TYR A 115 -9.14 13.23 13.56
C TYR A 115 -10.40 14.14 13.70
N HIS A 116 -11.60 13.65 13.35
CA HIS A 116 -12.90 14.36 13.55
C HIS A 116 -13.27 14.54 15.03
N HIS A 117 -13.71 15.74 15.41
CA HIS A 117 -14.23 16.02 16.74
C HIS A 117 -15.74 16.23 16.74
N ILE A 118 -16.39 16.09 17.89
CA ILE A 118 -17.63 16.80 18.20
C ILE A 118 -17.41 17.76 19.38
N GLY A 119 -18.04 18.93 19.31
CA GLY A 119 -18.06 19.90 20.41
C GLY A 119 -19.20 19.62 21.40
N SER A 120 -19.28 20.43 22.44
CA SER A 120 -20.42 20.48 23.38
C SER A 120 -21.74 20.76 22.65
N LEU A 121 -22.86 20.41 23.29
CA LEU A 121 -24.20 20.57 22.73
C LEU A 121 -24.57 22.04 22.47
N LEU A 122 -24.05 22.95 23.30
CA LEU A 122 -24.23 24.39 23.15
C LEU A 122 -22.88 25.11 22.99
N PRO A 123 -22.84 26.27 22.33
CA PRO A 123 -21.65 27.09 22.25
C PRO A 123 -21.24 27.64 23.64
N GLU A 124 -19.95 27.94 23.79
CA GLU A 124 -19.46 28.74 24.91
C GLU A 124 -20.09 30.14 24.87
N VAL A 125 -20.23 30.77 26.03
CA VAL A 125 -20.85 32.10 26.16
C VAL A 125 -20.13 33.12 25.25
N GLY A 126 -20.88 33.80 24.39
CA GLY A 126 -20.34 34.79 23.44
C GLY A 126 -19.75 34.21 22.14
N LYS A 127 -19.67 32.89 21.98
CA LYS A 127 -19.24 32.25 20.72
C LYS A 127 -20.44 31.90 19.84
N LYS A 128 -20.26 31.96 18.51
CA LYS A 128 -21.28 31.53 17.53
C LYS A 128 -21.36 30.00 17.47
N PRO A 129 -22.55 29.41 17.23
CA PRO A 129 -22.73 27.96 17.13
C PRO A 129 -22.03 27.37 15.90
N GLN A 130 -21.52 26.14 16.02
CA GLN A 130 -20.86 25.40 14.92
C GLN A 130 -21.21 23.90 14.92
N PHE A 131 -21.21 23.28 13.73
CA PHE A 131 -21.42 21.84 13.52
C PHE A 131 -22.67 21.31 14.23
N ALA A 132 -22.53 20.32 15.12
CA ALA A 132 -23.63 19.75 15.91
C ALA A 132 -24.46 20.78 16.69
N GLN A 133 -23.88 21.91 17.11
CA GLN A 133 -24.59 22.96 17.85
C GLN A 133 -25.67 23.64 17.02
N LEU A 134 -25.51 23.65 15.68
CA LEU A 134 -26.48 24.25 14.74
C LEU A 134 -27.82 23.51 14.74
N TYR A 135 -27.86 22.27 15.26
CA TYR A 135 -29.11 21.52 15.44
C TYR A 135 -29.87 21.89 16.72
N ILE A 136 -29.21 22.58 17.67
CA ILE A 136 -29.68 22.78 19.05
C ILE A 136 -29.86 24.27 19.40
N TYR A 137 -28.88 25.11 19.08
CA TYR A 137 -28.82 26.51 19.51
C TYR A 137 -29.20 27.47 18.38
N ASP A 138 -30.02 28.49 18.67
CA ASP A 138 -30.47 29.51 17.71
C ASP A 138 -31.01 28.90 16.40
N THR A 139 -31.98 28.00 16.54
CA THR A 139 -32.56 27.29 15.39
C THR A 139 -33.44 28.16 14.49
N GLU A 140 -33.79 29.37 14.95
CA GLU A 140 -34.56 30.34 14.15
C GLU A 140 -33.70 30.95 13.04
N ASN A 141 -32.40 31.15 13.30
CA ASN A 141 -31.41 31.63 12.33
C ASN A 141 -30.49 30.51 11.81
N GLU A 142 -30.95 29.25 11.85
CA GLU A 142 -30.12 28.06 11.55
C GLU A 142 -29.48 28.11 10.15
N ILE A 143 -30.25 28.53 9.14
CA ILE A 143 -29.80 28.62 7.74
C ILE A 143 -28.68 29.68 7.61
N ASP A 144 -28.90 30.86 8.18
CA ASP A 144 -27.91 31.94 8.14
C ASP A 144 -26.66 31.59 8.96
N ASN A 145 -26.83 30.90 10.08
CA ASN A 145 -25.71 30.40 10.89
C ASN A 145 -24.88 29.35 10.13
N ARG A 146 -25.51 28.47 9.34
CA ARG A 146 -24.84 27.48 8.46
C ARG A 146 -24.03 28.17 7.35
N ILE A 147 -24.60 29.20 6.72
CA ILE A 147 -23.92 29.97 5.65
C ILE A 147 -22.74 30.77 6.20
N ASN A 148 -22.94 31.48 7.31
CA ASN A 148 -21.91 32.32 7.93
C ASN A 148 -20.69 31.52 8.42
N THR A 149 -20.88 30.26 8.83
CA THR A 149 -19.79 29.36 9.23
C THR A 149 -18.84 29.06 8.07
N LEU A 150 -19.34 28.95 6.83
CA LEU A 150 -18.51 28.69 5.65
C LEU A 150 -17.82 29.95 5.11
N LEU A 151 -18.48 31.11 5.15
CA LEU A 151 -17.91 32.39 4.68
C LEU A 151 -16.65 32.80 5.47
N LYS A 152 -16.58 32.48 6.77
CA LYS A 152 -15.38 32.70 7.61
C LYS A 152 -14.14 31.92 7.16
N HIS A 153 -14.30 30.86 6.36
CA HIS A 153 -13.19 30.06 5.84
C HIS A 153 -12.74 30.46 4.42
N GLY A 154 -13.18 31.63 3.92
CA GLY A 154 -12.68 32.20 2.67
C GLY A 154 -13.24 31.58 1.38
N MET A 155 -14.27 30.73 1.47
CA MET A 155 -14.94 30.18 0.29
C MET A 155 -16.01 31.16 -0.24
N LYS A 156 -15.69 31.86 -1.35
CA LYS A 156 -16.69 32.59 -2.16
C LYS A 156 -17.49 31.59 -3.01
N THR A 157 -18.42 30.86 -2.42
CA THR A 157 -19.35 29.97 -3.14
C THR A 157 -20.75 30.52 -3.06
N GLU A 158 -21.41 30.70 -4.22
CA GLU A 158 -22.84 30.98 -4.31
C GLU A 158 -23.62 29.74 -3.85
N ILE A 159 -24.10 29.76 -2.61
CA ILE A 159 -24.95 28.72 -2.02
C ILE A 159 -26.42 29.10 -2.26
N ASP A 160 -27.23 28.11 -2.62
CA ASP A 160 -28.65 28.27 -2.87
C ASP A 160 -29.43 28.04 -1.56
N HIS A 161 -30.10 29.09 -1.08
CA HIS A 161 -30.83 29.07 0.19
C HIS A 161 -32.02 28.10 0.16
N GLU A 162 -32.67 27.95 -1.00
CA GLU A 162 -33.83 27.08 -1.15
C GLU A 162 -33.43 25.60 -1.02
N ILE A 163 -32.32 25.22 -1.68
CA ILE A 163 -31.75 23.88 -1.58
C ILE A 163 -31.36 23.57 -0.13
N LEU A 164 -30.72 24.52 0.56
CA LEU A 164 -30.33 24.36 1.96
C LEU A 164 -31.53 24.12 2.87
N HIS A 165 -32.62 24.87 2.69
CA HIS A 165 -33.85 24.71 3.46
C HIS A 165 -34.53 23.35 3.22
N GLU A 166 -34.65 22.95 1.97
CA GLU A 166 -35.26 21.65 1.60
C GLU A 166 -34.44 20.48 2.16
N LEU A 167 -33.10 20.55 2.09
CA LEU A 167 -32.22 19.53 2.68
C LEU A 167 -32.36 19.46 4.20
N SER A 168 -32.50 20.60 4.88
CA SER A 168 -32.73 20.62 6.33
C SER A 168 -34.02 19.90 6.69
N LYS A 169 -35.14 20.21 6.01
CA LYS A 169 -36.43 19.53 6.23
C LYS A 169 -36.35 18.03 5.97
N MET A 170 -35.68 17.64 4.89
CA MET A 170 -35.48 16.22 4.54
C MET A 170 -34.73 15.49 5.67
N LEU A 171 -33.65 16.09 6.17
CA LEU A 171 -32.83 15.51 7.24
C LEU A 171 -33.60 15.45 8.58
N ASP A 172 -34.38 16.46 8.94
CA ASP A 172 -35.25 16.43 10.12
C ASP A 172 -36.29 15.30 10.05
N GLN A 173 -36.84 15.05 8.86
CA GLN A 173 -37.85 13.99 8.65
C GLN A 173 -37.25 12.59 8.67
N HIS A 174 -36.06 12.40 8.10
CA HIS A 174 -35.53 11.07 7.79
C HIS A 174 -34.34 10.63 8.64
N ASN A 175 -33.48 11.54 9.09
CA ASN A 175 -32.21 11.19 9.71
C ASN A 175 -32.37 10.99 11.23
N ASN A 176 -32.07 9.79 11.72
CA ASN A 176 -32.28 9.47 13.14
C ASN A 176 -31.26 10.16 14.08
N LEU A 177 -30.06 10.49 13.60
CA LEU A 177 -29.11 11.32 14.36
C LEU A 177 -29.65 12.74 14.51
N VAL A 178 -30.16 13.33 13.43
CA VAL A 178 -30.76 14.68 13.48
C VAL A 178 -31.88 14.71 14.50
N LYS A 179 -32.77 13.71 14.50
CA LYS A 179 -33.86 13.59 15.49
C LYS A 179 -33.33 13.53 16.93
N SER A 180 -32.27 12.77 17.21
CA SER A 180 -31.63 12.74 18.54
C SER A 180 -31.14 14.12 18.98
N PHE A 181 -30.52 14.89 18.09
CA PHE A 181 -30.07 16.26 18.40
C PHE A 181 -31.26 17.23 18.52
N ARG A 182 -32.35 17.06 17.77
CA ARG A 182 -33.58 17.85 17.94
C ARG A 182 -34.27 17.54 19.28
N MET A 183 -34.20 16.32 19.79
CA MET A 183 -34.69 16.02 21.15
C MET A 183 -33.90 16.80 22.22
N ALA A 184 -32.58 16.93 22.04
CA ALA A 184 -31.75 17.75 22.92
C ALA A 184 -32.11 19.25 22.82
N ARG A 185 -32.44 19.76 21.62
CA ARG A 185 -32.98 21.11 21.40
C ARG A 185 -34.28 21.33 22.17
N ASP A 186 -35.24 20.42 22.03
CA ASP A 186 -36.57 20.59 22.62
C ASP A 186 -36.49 20.58 24.15
N ARG A 187 -35.58 19.76 24.70
CA ARG A 187 -35.24 19.78 26.13
C ARG A 187 -34.67 21.12 26.57
N TYR A 188 -33.69 21.65 25.82
CA TYR A 188 -33.08 22.94 26.11
C TYR A 188 -34.11 24.09 26.09
N LYS A 189 -35.01 24.11 25.10
CA LYS A 189 -36.10 25.10 25.03
C LYS A 189 -37.05 25.03 26.23
N THR A 190 -37.34 23.81 26.71
CA THR A 190 -38.26 23.61 27.83
C THR A 190 -37.62 23.90 29.18
N GLN A 191 -36.33 23.57 29.37
CA GLN A 191 -35.60 23.75 30.64
C GLN A 191 -34.15 24.19 30.39
N PRO A 192 -33.92 25.50 30.12
CA PRO A 192 -32.59 26.03 29.75
C PRO A 192 -31.52 25.89 30.83
N GLU A 193 -31.95 25.90 32.11
CA GLU A 193 -31.08 25.84 33.28
C GLU A 193 -30.62 24.41 33.63
N SER A 194 -31.27 23.39 33.04
CA SER A 194 -30.94 21.99 33.34
C SER A 194 -29.69 21.52 32.60
N THR A 195 -28.75 20.89 33.31
CA THR A 195 -27.62 20.21 32.68
C THR A 195 -28.07 18.86 32.13
N PHE A 196 -27.74 18.60 30.86
CA PHE A 196 -28.03 17.33 30.21
C PHE A 196 -26.84 16.88 29.36
N ARG A 197 -26.74 15.56 29.15
CA ARG A 197 -25.73 14.94 28.29
C ARG A 197 -26.39 14.10 27.22
N LEU A 198 -25.88 14.17 25.99
CA LEU A 198 -26.28 13.29 24.89
C LEU A 198 -25.22 12.19 24.74
N ARG A 199 -25.59 10.95 25.02
CA ARG A 199 -24.71 9.79 24.91
C ARG A 199 -24.95 9.10 23.57
N LEU A 200 -23.97 9.16 22.66
CA LEU A 200 -23.98 8.35 21.45
C LEU A 200 -23.50 6.94 21.77
N LEU A 201 -24.32 5.94 21.47
CA LEU A 201 -24.03 4.56 21.78
C LEU A 201 -23.09 3.98 20.70
N SER A 202 -22.05 3.27 21.13
CA SER A 202 -21.09 2.60 20.24
C SER A 202 -21.46 1.14 19.97
N SER A 203 -22.13 0.49 20.92
CA SER A 203 -22.70 -0.84 20.76
C SER A 203 -24.14 -0.76 20.27
N ARG A 204 -24.56 -1.80 19.53
CA ARG A 204 -25.95 -1.96 19.08
C ARG A 204 -26.46 -3.29 19.60
N THR A 205 -27.68 -3.30 20.10
CA THR A 205 -28.37 -4.51 20.56
C THR A 205 -28.81 -5.40 19.39
N ARG A 206 -29.01 -4.81 18.21
CA ARG A 206 -29.42 -5.49 16.98
C ARG A 206 -28.26 -6.03 16.17
N ASP A 207 -28.50 -7.18 15.53
CA ASP A 207 -27.55 -7.84 14.62
C ASP A 207 -27.27 -6.98 13.38
N GLY A 208 -26.02 -6.54 13.22
CA GLY A 208 -25.56 -5.73 12.08
C GLY A 208 -25.64 -6.44 10.72
N ARG A 209 -25.87 -7.77 10.70
CA ARG A 209 -26.17 -8.51 9.46
C ARG A 209 -27.59 -8.28 8.94
N ARG A 210 -28.49 -7.80 9.80
CA ARG A 210 -29.92 -7.63 9.49
C ARG A 210 -30.35 -6.16 9.54
N TYR A 211 -29.72 -5.35 10.39
CA TYR A 211 -30.12 -3.96 10.62
C TYR A 211 -28.92 -3.01 10.51
N ASN A 212 -29.05 -1.98 9.67
CA ASN A 212 -28.11 -0.87 9.54
C ASN A 212 -28.74 0.49 9.85
N ILE A 213 -30.06 0.61 9.88
CA ILE A 213 -30.75 1.85 10.30
C ILE A 213 -31.05 1.73 11.79
N PRO A 214 -30.36 2.50 12.65
CA PRO A 214 -30.61 2.47 14.08
C PRO A 214 -31.90 3.22 14.42
N ILE A 215 -32.58 2.85 15.51
CA ILE A 215 -33.67 3.67 16.07
C ILE A 215 -33.11 4.77 16.97
N VAL A 216 -33.87 5.84 17.22
CA VAL A 216 -33.40 7.01 17.99
C VAL A 216 -32.80 6.63 19.35
N SER A 217 -33.41 5.69 20.08
CA SER A 217 -32.90 5.18 21.37
C SER A 217 -31.66 4.30 21.26
N GLU A 218 -31.38 3.72 20.09
CA GLU A 218 -30.15 2.96 19.80
C GLU A 218 -29.01 3.86 19.33
N VAL A 219 -29.33 5.06 18.85
CA VAL A 219 -28.34 6.06 18.40
C VAL A 219 -27.83 6.88 19.58
N ALA A 220 -28.76 7.44 20.36
CA ALA A 220 -28.41 8.34 21.44
C ALA A 220 -29.39 8.27 22.63
N GLY A 221 -28.85 8.33 23.84
CA GLY A 221 -29.61 8.51 25.08
C GLY A 221 -29.40 9.89 25.70
N LEU A 222 -30.47 10.52 26.17
CA LEU A 222 -30.40 11.78 26.92
C LEU A 222 -30.29 11.46 28.42
N ILE A 223 -29.23 11.94 29.08
CA ILE A 223 -28.97 11.72 30.51
C ILE A 223 -29.17 13.05 31.25
N VAL A 224 -29.93 13.02 32.36
CA VAL A 224 -30.26 14.19 33.19
C VAL A 224 -29.70 14.00 34.60
N GLY A 225 -29.18 15.07 35.18
CA GLY A 225 -28.32 14.99 36.37
C GLY A 225 -26.94 14.44 36.00
N ASP A 226 -26.07 14.31 37.01
CA ASP A 226 -24.73 13.75 36.81
C ASP A 226 -24.67 12.26 37.19
N PHE A 227 -23.72 11.56 36.59
CA PHE A 227 -23.54 10.11 36.62
C PHE A 227 -22.04 9.81 36.53
N SER A 228 -21.55 8.79 37.24
CA SER A 228 -20.13 8.40 37.24
C SER A 228 -19.69 7.81 35.89
N GLU A 229 -18.56 8.27 35.34
CA GLU A 229 -18.06 7.96 33.98
C GLU A 229 -17.55 6.52 33.76
N ALA A 230 -17.41 5.70 34.81
CA ALA A 230 -16.68 4.42 34.73
C ALA A 230 -17.20 3.44 33.67
N ASN A 231 -18.53 3.38 33.46
CA ASN A 231 -19.17 2.30 32.71
C ASN A 231 -19.24 2.51 31.18
N PHE A 232 -18.53 3.52 30.64
CA PHE A 232 -18.81 4.06 29.30
C PHE A 232 -17.62 4.11 28.33
N GLN A 233 -16.59 3.28 28.54
CA GLN A 233 -15.28 3.35 27.84
C GLN A 233 -15.29 3.44 26.30
N ARG A 234 -16.38 3.10 25.60
CA ARG A 234 -16.46 3.15 24.12
C ARG A 234 -17.50 4.12 23.56
N ASP A 235 -18.36 4.68 24.40
CA ASP A 235 -19.44 5.57 23.97
C ASP A 235 -18.98 7.03 23.93
N VAL A 236 -19.62 7.84 23.07
CA VAL A 236 -19.31 9.27 22.97
C VAL A 236 -20.36 10.06 23.74
N THR A 237 -20.03 10.45 24.97
CA THR A 237 -20.85 11.36 25.76
C THR A 237 -20.56 12.81 25.38
N ILE A 238 -21.59 13.57 25.01
CA ILE A 238 -21.52 14.99 24.66
C ILE A 238 -22.21 15.77 25.76
N GLU A 239 -21.51 16.74 26.34
CA GLU A 239 -22.00 17.50 27.49
C GLU A 239 -22.67 18.83 27.09
N HIS A 240 -23.43 19.40 28.02
CA HIS A 240 -24.24 20.62 27.84
C HIS A 240 -23.42 21.82 27.34
N ARG A 241 -22.45 22.30 28.14
CA ARG A 241 -21.57 23.46 27.83
C ARG A 241 -20.09 23.19 28.20
N THR A 242 -19.76 21.95 28.55
CA THR A 242 -18.53 21.58 29.25
C THR A 242 -17.69 20.56 28.46
N LYS A 243 -16.39 20.56 28.74
CA LYS A 243 -15.28 19.90 28.03
C LYS A 243 -15.16 20.31 26.55
N GLY A 244 -13.92 20.58 26.14
CA GLY A 244 -13.57 20.90 24.75
C GLY A 244 -13.89 19.77 23.76
N LEU A 245 -13.43 19.95 22.52
CA LEU A 245 -13.72 19.06 21.40
C LEU A 245 -13.32 17.58 21.66
N ARG A 246 -14.29 16.66 21.72
CA ARG A 246 -14.07 15.21 21.94
C ARG A 246 -13.84 14.46 20.62
N ARG A 247 -12.95 13.45 20.62
CA ARG A 247 -12.71 12.58 19.43
C ARG A 247 -13.85 11.61 19.23
N ILE A 248 -14.26 11.39 17.98
CA ILE A 248 -15.07 10.23 17.59
C ILE A 248 -14.14 9.25 16.88
N THR A 249 -14.17 7.98 17.27
CA THR A 249 -13.36 6.93 16.65
C THR A 249 -13.92 6.59 15.27
N ASP A 250 -13.04 6.25 14.32
CA ASP A 250 -13.40 5.77 12.98
C ASP A 250 -14.10 4.40 12.99
N LEU A 251 -13.98 3.69 14.11
CA LEU A 251 -14.70 2.44 14.39
C LEU A 251 -16.09 2.65 15.02
N HIS A 252 -16.48 3.89 15.33
CA HIS A 252 -17.80 4.19 15.86
C HIS A 252 -18.84 4.08 14.74
N PRO A 253 -19.97 3.38 14.94
CA PRO A 253 -20.98 3.20 13.89
C PRO A 253 -21.53 4.53 13.36
N SER A 254 -21.68 5.54 14.23
CA SER A 254 -22.15 6.88 13.83
C SER A 254 -21.08 7.78 13.17
N PHE A 255 -19.81 7.34 13.06
CA PHE A 255 -18.73 8.19 12.55
C PHE A 255 -19.00 8.69 11.11
N MET A 256 -19.25 7.75 10.20
CA MET A 256 -19.54 8.06 8.80
C MET A 256 -20.82 8.90 8.63
N PRO A 257 -21.98 8.55 9.20
CA PRO A 257 -23.20 9.34 9.03
C PRO A 257 -23.16 10.72 9.72
N MET A 258 -22.34 10.90 10.77
CA MET A 258 -22.13 12.22 11.38
C MET A 258 -21.20 13.12 10.54
N THR A 259 -20.27 12.51 9.81
CA THR A 259 -19.32 13.22 8.94
C THR A 259 -19.92 13.53 7.58
N TYR A 260 -20.71 12.60 7.03
CA TYR A 260 -21.33 12.72 5.73
C TYR A 260 -22.86 12.53 5.76
N PRO A 261 -23.63 13.44 6.39
CA PRO A 261 -25.08 13.27 6.53
C PRO A 261 -25.83 13.20 5.20
N LEU A 262 -25.29 13.79 4.13
CA LEU A 262 -25.90 13.70 2.79
C LEU A 262 -25.58 12.38 2.08
N ILE A 263 -24.50 11.69 2.46
CA ILE A 263 -24.20 10.32 1.98
C ILE A 263 -25.05 9.29 2.74
N TYR A 264 -25.32 9.56 4.02
CA TYR A 264 -26.12 8.71 4.93
C TYR A 264 -27.39 9.45 5.38
N PRO A 265 -28.35 9.67 4.48
CA PRO A 265 -29.50 10.54 4.73
C PRO A 265 -30.44 10.02 5.83
N TYR A 266 -30.39 8.73 6.18
CA TYR A 266 -31.18 8.16 7.28
C TYR A 266 -30.37 8.06 8.59
N GLY A 267 -29.08 8.36 8.56
CA GLY A 267 -28.17 8.16 9.70
C GLY A 267 -27.78 6.70 9.88
N GLU A 268 -27.65 5.95 8.79
CA GLU A 268 -27.32 4.53 8.80
C GLU A 268 -25.94 4.27 9.40
N ASP A 269 -25.82 3.19 10.17
CA ASP A 269 -24.56 2.78 10.78
C ASP A 269 -23.49 2.47 9.72
N GLY A 270 -22.28 3.02 9.96
CA GLY A 270 -21.05 2.63 9.30
C GLY A 270 -20.54 1.25 9.74
N TYR A 271 -19.30 0.94 9.39
CA TYR A 271 -18.66 -0.30 9.86
C TYR A 271 -18.51 -0.31 11.39
N ARG A 272 -18.76 -1.46 12.01
CA ARG A 272 -18.48 -1.71 13.43
C ARG A 272 -17.86 -3.10 13.63
N PRO A 273 -16.94 -3.30 14.61
CA PRO A 273 -16.15 -4.54 14.73
C PRO A 273 -16.93 -5.80 15.15
N ASP A 274 -18.12 -5.64 15.72
CA ASP A 274 -18.93 -6.74 16.29
C ASP A 274 -19.75 -7.51 15.24
N ILE A 275 -19.82 -7.04 13.98
CA ILE A 275 -20.57 -7.70 12.91
C ILE A 275 -19.99 -9.10 12.64
N SER A 276 -20.80 -10.14 12.87
CA SER A 276 -20.41 -11.52 12.58
C SER A 276 -20.54 -11.84 11.08
N LEU A 277 -19.67 -12.72 10.58
CA LEU A 277 -19.85 -13.38 9.30
C LEU A 277 -20.93 -14.46 9.43
N ARG A 278 -21.58 -14.82 8.32
CA ARG A 278 -22.43 -16.00 8.26
C ARG A 278 -21.54 -17.24 8.25
N ASP A 279 -21.77 -18.16 9.18
CA ASP A 279 -21.15 -19.47 9.16
C ASP A 279 -21.77 -20.31 8.05
N ILE A 280 -20.92 -20.69 7.10
CA ILE A 280 -21.26 -21.59 5.98
C ILE A 280 -20.51 -22.92 6.14
N THR A 281 -19.58 -23.03 7.11
CA THR A 281 -18.80 -24.25 7.37
C THR A 281 -18.40 -24.35 8.84
N ASP A 282 -18.54 -25.51 9.47
CA ASP A 282 -18.20 -25.85 10.88
C ASP A 282 -16.69 -25.85 11.21
N SER A 283 -15.89 -24.96 10.59
CA SER A 283 -14.45 -24.93 10.82
C SER A 283 -14.07 -23.97 11.95
N PRO A 284 -13.53 -24.46 13.09
CA PRO A 284 -13.20 -23.62 14.26
C PRO A 284 -12.03 -22.64 14.00
N PHE A 285 -11.29 -22.79 12.90
CA PHE A 285 -10.09 -22.00 12.60
C PHE A 285 -10.32 -20.82 11.63
N LYS A 286 -11.57 -20.53 11.24
CA LYS A 286 -11.86 -19.41 10.32
C LYS A 286 -12.29 -18.16 11.07
N ARG A 287 -11.87 -17.00 10.55
CA ARG A 287 -12.30 -15.68 11.02
C ARG A 287 -13.83 -15.61 11.09
N GLN A 288 -14.34 -15.24 12.27
CA GLN A 288 -15.77 -15.15 12.58
C GLN A 288 -16.35 -13.73 12.43
N LYS A 289 -15.52 -12.68 12.56
CA LYS A 289 -15.96 -11.29 12.47
C LYS A 289 -15.65 -10.67 11.11
N LEU A 290 -16.59 -9.86 10.62
CA LEU A 290 -16.46 -9.09 9.39
C LEU A 290 -15.36 -8.04 9.55
N THR A 291 -14.53 -7.88 8.52
CA THR A 291 -13.52 -6.82 8.48
C THR A 291 -14.05 -5.57 7.79
N MET A 292 -13.50 -4.40 8.13
CA MET A 292 -13.84 -3.13 7.48
C MET A 292 -13.70 -3.19 5.96
N ARG A 293 -12.65 -3.85 5.46
CA ARG A 293 -12.44 -4.07 4.02
C ARG A 293 -13.59 -4.84 3.39
N GLN A 294 -14.02 -5.95 4.00
CA GLN A 294 -15.13 -6.76 3.49
C GLN A 294 -16.45 -5.96 3.51
N TYR A 295 -16.66 -5.14 4.54
CA TYR A 295 -17.81 -4.24 4.63
C TYR A 295 -17.85 -3.26 3.45
N TYR A 296 -16.77 -2.52 3.19
CA TYR A 296 -16.72 -1.57 2.08
C TYR A 296 -16.69 -2.26 0.70
N CYS A 297 -16.02 -3.41 0.58
CA CYS A 297 -16.05 -4.20 -0.65
C CYS A 297 -17.47 -4.61 -1.02
N PHE A 298 -18.31 -4.97 -0.04
CA PHE A 298 -19.74 -5.25 -0.24
C PHE A 298 -20.53 -4.00 -0.62
N ARG A 299 -20.26 -2.87 0.04
CA ARG A 299 -20.96 -1.58 -0.17
C ARG A 299 -20.67 -0.94 -1.54
N LEU A 300 -19.48 -1.16 -2.10
CA LEU A 300 -19.09 -0.64 -3.41
C LEU A 300 -19.64 -1.46 -4.59
N GLN A 301 -20.26 -2.62 -4.33
CA GLN A 301 -20.86 -3.41 -5.41
C GLN A 301 -22.14 -2.76 -5.91
N GLN A 302 -22.35 -2.79 -7.22
CA GLN A 302 -23.56 -2.27 -7.85
C GLN A 302 -24.70 -3.27 -7.75
N ARG A 303 -25.88 -2.80 -7.35
CA ARG A 303 -27.13 -3.58 -7.22
C ARG A 303 -28.29 -2.74 -7.72
N LEU A 304 -29.26 -3.36 -8.40
CA LEU A 304 -30.44 -2.65 -8.92
C LEU A 304 -31.44 -2.27 -7.82
N ASN A 305 -31.44 -3.01 -6.70
CA ASN A 305 -32.42 -2.89 -5.61
C ASN A 305 -31.82 -2.26 -4.33
N GLU A 306 -30.80 -1.43 -4.47
CA GLU A 306 -30.13 -0.74 -3.36
C GLU A 306 -30.07 0.77 -3.64
N GLY A 307 -30.19 1.60 -2.60
CA GLY A 307 -29.98 3.04 -2.73
C GLY A 307 -28.55 3.38 -3.18
N HIS A 308 -28.43 4.24 -4.19
CA HIS A 308 -27.14 4.56 -4.82
C HIS A 308 -26.45 5.79 -4.24
N THR A 309 -26.95 6.41 -3.17
CA THR A 309 -26.38 7.65 -2.59
C THR A 309 -24.88 7.53 -2.30
N LEU A 310 -24.45 6.39 -1.73
CA LEU A 310 -23.03 6.10 -1.46
C LEU A 310 -22.19 5.98 -2.73
N LEU A 311 -22.77 5.43 -3.80
CA LEU A 311 -22.10 5.21 -5.08
C LEU A 311 -22.13 6.46 -5.98
N GLN A 312 -22.99 7.41 -5.66
CA GLN A 312 -23.04 8.76 -6.23
C GLN A 312 -22.22 9.77 -5.41
N ALA A 313 -21.56 9.31 -4.34
CA ALA A 313 -20.73 10.16 -3.49
C ALA A 313 -19.46 10.65 -4.20
N ASP A 314 -19.00 10.02 -5.29
CA ASP A 314 -17.89 10.55 -6.11
C ASP A 314 -18.27 11.87 -6.82
N LEU A 315 -19.56 12.25 -6.89
CA LEU A 315 -19.97 13.62 -7.24
C LEU A 315 -19.49 14.68 -6.22
N PHE A 316 -19.02 14.27 -5.05
CA PHE A 316 -18.34 15.13 -4.07
C PHE A 316 -16.84 15.34 -4.45
N SER A 317 -16.43 14.99 -5.68
CA SER A 317 -15.04 15.02 -6.16
C SER A 317 -14.32 16.33 -5.81
N GLY A 318 -13.18 16.22 -5.13
CA GLY A 318 -12.36 17.38 -4.79
C GLY A 318 -11.13 17.01 -3.96
N LEU A 319 -10.30 18.00 -3.67
CA LEU A 319 -9.15 17.84 -2.77
C LEU A 319 -9.51 18.26 -1.34
N MET A 320 -9.04 17.42 -0.42
CA MET A 320 -8.75 17.60 1.01
C MET A 320 -9.94 17.83 1.93
N ASP A 321 -10.35 16.75 2.58
CA ASP A 321 -10.80 16.83 3.96
C ASP A 321 -9.54 17.00 4.83
N ALA A 322 -9.57 18.05 5.65
CA ALA A 322 -8.49 18.49 6.54
C ALA A 322 -8.66 17.93 7.97
N VAL A 323 -9.06 16.66 8.15
CA VAL A 323 -8.14 15.62 8.68
C VAL A 323 -7.03 16.19 9.60
N HIS A 324 -7.34 16.62 10.85
CA HIS A 324 -6.32 17.19 11.79
C HIS A 324 -6.51 16.94 13.33
N ARG A 325 -5.40 16.79 14.10
CA ARG A 325 -5.21 16.94 15.59
C ARG A 325 -3.78 16.60 16.09
N GLY A 326 -3.52 16.65 17.41
CA GLY A 326 -2.52 15.88 18.18
C GLY A 326 -3.17 15.29 19.44
N ASP A 327 -2.54 14.28 20.07
CA ASP A 327 -2.96 13.72 21.37
C ASP A 327 -1.75 13.61 22.32
N SER A 328 -2.00 13.93 23.59
CA SER A 328 -1.06 14.05 24.72
C SER A 328 -1.42 13.02 25.79
N ASP A 329 -0.79 11.85 25.76
CA ASP A 329 -0.91 10.80 26.78
C ASP A 329 0.49 10.31 27.17
N CYS A 330 0.91 10.63 28.40
CA CYS A 330 2.25 10.39 28.92
C CYS A 330 2.49 8.95 29.40
N SER A 331 1.54 8.03 29.17
CA SER A 331 1.62 6.64 29.66
C SER A 331 2.31 5.65 28.70
N LYS A 332 2.77 6.11 27.53
CA LYS A 332 3.34 5.23 26.46
C LYS A 332 4.86 5.24 26.30
N VAL A 333 5.57 6.02 27.13
CA VAL A 333 7.01 6.30 27.04
C VAL A 333 7.87 5.06 26.77
N GLY A 334 8.47 5.02 25.57
CA GLY A 334 9.55 4.12 25.18
C GLY A 334 9.19 2.99 24.20
N LYS A 335 7.95 2.87 23.72
CA LYS A 335 7.55 1.77 22.82
C LYS A 335 7.80 2.08 21.34
N SER A 336 8.68 1.31 20.70
CA SER A 336 8.81 1.27 19.24
C SER A 336 7.79 0.31 18.60
N ILE A 337 7.18 0.71 17.49
CA ILE A 337 6.21 -0.09 16.74
C ILE A 337 6.60 -0.10 15.25
N ILE A 338 6.88 -1.29 14.72
CA ILE A 338 7.42 -1.47 13.37
C ILE A 338 6.32 -1.95 12.40
N LEU A 339 6.15 -1.26 11.27
CA LEU A 339 5.20 -1.68 10.24
C LEU A 339 5.75 -2.91 9.48
N PRO A 340 5.02 -4.05 9.44
CA PRO A 340 5.53 -5.27 8.84
C PRO A 340 5.64 -5.17 7.31
N SER A 341 6.52 -5.98 6.71
CA SER A 341 6.71 -6.04 5.26
C SER A 341 5.51 -6.61 4.49
N SER A 342 4.53 -7.19 5.18
CA SER A 342 3.24 -7.61 4.64
C SER A 342 2.26 -6.45 4.44
N HIS A 343 2.51 -5.28 5.04
CA HIS A 343 1.63 -4.13 4.89
C HIS A 343 1.80 -3.47 3.51
N THR A 344 0.78 -3.58 2.67
CA THR A 344 0.80 -3.08 1.29
C THR A 344 1.02 -1.57 1.24
N GLY A 345 2.04 -1.15 0.50
CA GLY A 345 2.45 0.26 0.35
C GLY A 345 3.40 0.80 1.42
N GLY A 346 3.72 0.01 2.45
CA GLY A 346 4.72 0.37 3.46
C GLY A 346 6.16 0.38 2.91
N PRO A 347 7.12 1.06 3.56
CA PRO A 347 8.51 1.12 3.11
C PRO A 347 9.13 -0.27 2.94
N ARG A 348 9.02 -1.14 3.96
CA ARG A 348 9.52 -2.52 3.89
C ARG A 348 8.84 -3.34 2.80
N TYR A 349 7.53 -3.18 2.60
CA TYR A 349 6.82 -3.86 1.51
C TYR A 349 7.42 -3.50 0.13
N ARG A 350 7.64 -2.20 -0.13
CA ARG A 350 8.24 -1.75 -1.39
C ARG A 350 9.67 -2.27 -1.56
N ILE A 351 10.50 -2.22 -0.51
CA ILE A 351 11.86 -2.77 -0.51
C ILE A 351 11.85 -4.27 -0.80
N GLN A 352 10.96 -5.03 -0.16
CA GLN A 352 10.88 -6.47 -0.38
C GLN A 352 10.45 -6.82 -1.81
N ASN A 353 9.51 -6.10 -2.42
CA ASN A 353 9.13 -6.32 -3.81
C ASN A 353 10.27 -5.93 -4.78
N TYR A 354 11.01 -4.87 -4.50
CA TYR A 354 12.21 -4.51 -5.27
C TYR A 354 13.28 -5.62 -5.19
N GLN A 355 13.57 -6.11 -3.98
CA GLN A 355 14.54 -7.20 -3.80
C GLN A 355 14.06 -8.51 -4.46
N ASP A 356 12.76 -8.81 -4.44
CA ASP A 356 12.19 -9.95 -5.16
C ASP A 356 12.40 -9.80 -6.69
N ALA A 357 12.19 -8.60 -7.24
CA ALA A 357 12.45 -8.33 -8.65
C ALA A 357 13.95 -8.47 -9.01
N MET A 358 14.84 -8.03 -8.12
CA MET A 358 16.29 -8.23 -8.30
C MET A 358 16.70 -9.71 -8.24
N ALA A 359 16.05 -10.53 -7.42
CA ALA A 359 16.28 -11.97 -7.42
C ALA A 359 15.85 -12.61 -8.75
N ILE A 360 14.75 -12.15 -9.35
CA ILE A 360 14.36 -12.56 -10.71
C ILE A 360 15.41 -12.11 -11.73
N CYS A 361 15.99 -10.92 -11.59
CA CYS A 361 17.07 -10.47 -12.48
C CYS A 361 18.34 -11.31 -12.33
N LYS A 362 18.69 -11.73 -11.11
CA LYS A 362 19.81 -12.67 -10.88
C LYS A 362 19.57 -14.01 -11.59
N TRP A 363 18.32 -14.49 -11.58
CA TRP A 363 17.95 -15.78 -12.17
C TRP A 363 17.77 -15.74 -13.70
N ALA A 364 17.05 -14.74 -14.23
CA ALA A 364 16.70 -14.64 -15.64
C ALA A 364 17.63 -13.72 -16.46
N GLY A 365 18.53 -12.96 -15.83
CA GLY A 365 19.24 -11.82 -16.44
C GLY A 365 18.38 -10.55 -16.40
N TYR A 366 18.81 -9.48 -17.09
CA TYR A 366 18.05 -8.23 -17.15
C TYR A 366 16.73 -8.39 -17.94
N PRO A 367 15.70 -7.57 -17.63
CA PRO A 367 14.48 -7.53 -18.41
C PRO A 367 14.77 -7.03 -19.83
N ASP A 368 14.06 -7.55 -20.82
CA ASP A 368 14.29 -7.26 -22.24
C ASP A 368 13.28 -6.24 -22.80
N LEU A 369 12.03 -6.27 -22.31
CA LEU A 369 10.98 -5.35 -22.73
C LEU A 369 10.33 -4.67 -21.54
N PHE A 370 10.06 -3.37 -21.68
CA PHE A 370 9.27 -2.57 -20.77
C PHE A 370 7.98 -2.15 -21.45
N LEU A 371 6.85 -2.53 -20.88
CA LEU A 371 5.52 -2.19 -21.38
C LEU A 371 4.80 -1.30 -20.40
N THR A 372 4.05 -0.34 -20.91
CA THR A 372 3.09 0.44 -20.12
C THR A 372 1.68 0.18 -20.63
N PHE A 373 0.70 0.11 -19.74
CA PHE A 373 -0.71 -0.07 -20.08
C PHE A 373 -1.56 0.92 -19.28
N THR A 374 -2.16 1.89 -19.97
CA THR A 374 -3.00 2.93 -19.36
C THR A 374 -4.48 2.58 -19.53
N CYS A 375 -5.24 2.71 -18.45
CA CYS A 375 -6.69 2.54 -18.50
C CYS A 375 -7.36 3.55 -19.45
N ASN A 376 -8.33 3.10 -20.25
CA ASN A 376 -9.22 3.96 -21.03
C ASN A 376 -10.60 4.01 -20.35
N PRO A 377 -11.05 5.18 -19.86
CA PRO A 377 -12.34 5.30 -19.17
C PRO A 377 -13.53 5.14 -20.12
N LYS A 378 -13.30 5.26 -21.43
CA LYS A 378 -14.35 5.18 -22.47
C LYS A 378 -14.61 3.76 -22.97
N TRP A 379 -14.05 2.73 -22.33
CA TRP A 379 -14.33 1.34 -22.68
C TRP A 379 -15.83 1.04 -22.64
N GLN A 380 -16.31 0.29 -23.62
CA GLN A 380 -17.75 -0.02 -23.74
C GLN A 380 -18.26 -0.79 -22.52
N GLU A 381 -17.42 -1.60 -21.87
CA GLU A 381 -17.79 -2.32 -20.65
C GLU A 381 -18.09 -1.36 -19.49
N ILE A 382 -17.34 -0.27 -19.36
CA ILE A 382 -17.61 0.80 -18.38
C ILE A 382 -18.94 1.46 -18.74
N ASN A 383 -19.10 1.91 -19.98
CA ASN A 383 -20.33 2.57 -20.44
C ASN A 383 -21.58 1.70 -20.29
N ASN A 384 -21.46 0.39 -20.53
CA ASN A 384 -22.56 -0.55 -20.34
C ASN A 384 -22.97 -0.65 -18.88
N MET A 385 -22.00 -0.66 -17.95
CA MET A 385 -22.29 -0.64 -16.52
C MET A 385 -22.93 0.67 -16.09
N LEU A 386 -22.39 1.80 -16.55
CA LEU A 386 -22.91 3.14 -16.29
C LEU A 386 -24.37 3.29 -16.75
N ARG A 387 -24.70 2.82 -17.95
CA ARG A 387 -26.08 2.77 -18.47
C ARG A 387 -27.00 1.95 -17.59
N LEU A 388 -26.54 0.79 -17.16
CA LEU A 388 -27.33 -0.13 -16.33
C LEU A 388 -27.64 0.45 -14.94
N VAL A 389 -26.77 1.29 -14.40
CA VAL A 389 -26.99 1.98 -13.10
C VAL A 389 -27.55 3.41 -13.26
N GLY A 390 -27.91 3.84 -14.48
CA GLY A 390 -28.49 5.16 -14.73
C GLY A 390 -27.53 6.34 -14.56
N GLN A 391 -26.23 6.13 -14.74
CA GLN A 391 -25.16 7.13 -14.53
C GLN A 391 -24.33 7.35 -15.81
N ASN A 392 -25.00 7.63 -16.92
CA ASN A 392 -24.37 7.82 -18.22
C ASN A 392 -23.29 8.92 -18.18
N ASN A 393 -22.13 8.65 -18.82
CA ASN A 393 -21.01 9.59 -18.96
C ASN A 393 -20.33 10.02 -17.64
N ASP A 394 -20.42 9.22 -16.58
CA ASP A 394 -19.68 9.46 -15.34
C ASP A 394 -18.27 8.82 -15.40
N ASP A 395 -17.29 9.63 -15.82
CA ASP A 395 -15.87 9.23 -15.89
C ASP A 395 -15.21 9.06 -14.50
N ASN A 396 -15.92 9.36 -13.40
CA ASN A 396 -15.37 9.31 -12.03
C ASN A 396 -15.70 8.02 -11.28
N ARG A 397 -16.36 7.04 -11.92
CA ARG A 397 -16.69 5.74 -11.30
C ARG A 397 -15.49 4.81 -11.17
N VAL A 398 -14.59 5.17 -10.25
CA VAL A 398 -13.32 4.48 -9.99
C VAL A 398 -13.51 3.01 -9.61
N ASP A 399 -14.63 2.66 -8.95
CA ASP A 399 -14.96 1.28 -8.59
C ASP A 399 -15.21 0.41 -9.83
N ILE A 400 -15.92 0.95 -10.83
CA ILE A 400 -16.19 0.30 -12.12
C ILE A 400 -14.90 0.24 -12.96
N ILE A 401 -14.18 1.37 -13.05
CA ILE A 401 -12.93 1.51 -13.80
C ILE A 401 -11.89 0.49 -13.32
N CYS A 402 -11.70 0.36 -12.01
CA CYS A 402 -10.72 -0.57 -11.45
C CYS A 402 -11.04 -2.03 -11.78
N ARG A 403 -12.33 -2.42 -11.76
CA ARG A 403 -12.79 -3.77 -12.10
C ARG A 403 -12.53 -4.09 -13.57
N VAL A 404 -12.91 -3.20 -14.48
CA VAL A 404 -12.69 -3.38 -15.93
C VAL A 404 -11.18 -3.42 -16.24
N PHE A 405 -10.39 -2.54 -15.62
CA PHE A 405 -8.94 -2.51 -15.81
C PHE A 405 -8.26 -3.80 -15.32
N GLU A 406 -8.66 -4.37 -14.18
CA GLU A 406 -8.12 -5.67 -13.71
C GLU A 406 -8.39 -6.79 -14.73
N ILE A 407 -9.61 -6.85 -15.28
CA ILE A 407 -9.98 -7.85 -16.29
C ILE A 407 -9.14 -7.66 -17.56
N LYS A 408 -9.00 -6.43 -18.06
CA LYS A 408 -8.20 -6.10 -19.26
C LYS A 408 -6.72 -6.42 -19.04
N LEU A 409 -6.16 -6.04 -17.88
CA LEU A 409 -4.78 -6.34 -17.53
C LEU A 409 -4.54 -7.85 -17.41
N PHE A 410 -5.47 -8.58 -16.78
CA PHE A 410 -5.38 -10.03 -16.69
C PHE A 410 -5.37 -10.66 -18.09
N GLN A 411 -6.24 -10.22 -18.99
CA GLN A 411 -6.27 -10.71 -20.37
C GLN A 411 -4.98 -10.38 -21.12
N LEU A 412 -4.47 -9.14 -21.03
CA LEU A 412 -3.18 -8.74 -21.60
C LEU A 412 -2.06 -9.68 -21.13
N MET A 413 -1.99 -9.95 -19.83
CA MET A 413 -0.99 -10.86 -19.27
C MET A 413 -1.16 -12.32 -19.72
N GLN A 414 -2.37 -12.75 -20.10
CA GLN A 414 -2.60 -14.07 -20.70
C GLN A 414 -2.18 -14.10 -22.17
N ASP A 415 -2.53 -13.07 -22.95
CA ASP A 415 -2.17 -12.96 -24.36
C ASP A 415 -0.65 -12.93 -24.54
N LEU A 416 0.05 -12.12 -23.73
CA LEU A 416 1.52 -12.07 -23.72
C LEU A 416 2.15 -13.45 -23.47
N LYS A 417 1.51 -14.30 -22.66
CA LYS A 417 2.04 -15.62 -22.29
C LYS A 417 1.65 -16.74 -23.26
N LYS A 418 0.43 -16.70 -23.79
CA LYS A 418 -0.15 -17.76 -24.63
C LYS A 418 0.12 -17.53 -26.10
N ASP A 419 -0.17 -16.33 -26.58
CA ASP A 419 -0.03 -15.96 -27.98
C ASP A 419 1.43 -15.60 -28.30
N GLN A 420 2.22 -15.31 -27.26
CA GLN A 420 3.66 -15.03 -27.35
C GLN A 420 4.02 -14.03 -28.46
N PRO A 421 3.38 -12.84 -28.50
CA PRO A 421 3.58 -11.87 -29.57
C PRO A 421 5.04 -11.39 -29.67
N PHE A 422 5.79 -11.48 -28.57
CA PHE A 422 7.21 -11.12 -28.48
C PHE A 422 8.12 -12.35 -28.35
N GLY A 423 7.58 -13.55 -28.56
CA GLY A 423 8.25 -14.82 -28.27
C GLY A 423 8.05 -15.32 -26.84
N LYS A 424 8.76 -16.40 -26.50
CA LYS A 424 8.59 -17.12 -25.23
C LYS A 424 9.09 -16.30 -24.04
N ILE A 425 8.18 -16.01 -23.11
CA ILE A 425 8.47 -15.27 -21.86
C ILE A 425 8.84 -16.25 -20.73
N ILE A 426 10.02 -16.09 -20.13
CA ILE A 426 10.51 -16.90 -19.01
C ILE A 426 10.19 -16.28 -17.63
N ALA A 427 10.14 -14.96 -17.55
CA ALA A 427 9.72 -14.22 -16.37
C ALA A 427 8.96 -12.95 -16.74
N CYS A 428 8.10 -12.49 -15.84
CA CYS A 428 7.42 -11.21 -15.99
C CYS A 428 7.15 -10.58 -14.62
N LEU A 429 7.21 -9.26 -14.58
CA LEU A 429 6.93 -8.43 -13.41
C LEU A 429 5.95 -7.35 -13.84
N TYR A 430 4.98 -7.00 -13.00
CA TYR A 430 4.29 -5.73 -13.18
C TYR A 430 4.01 -5.04 -11.85
N THR A 431 3.87 -3.72 -11.93
CA THR A 431 3.43 -2.85 -10.84
C THR A 431 2.33 -1.95 -11.33
N ILE A 432 1.26 -1.80 -10.55
CA ILE A 432 0.23 -0.81 -10.77
C ILE A 432 0.66 0.51 -10.13
N GLU A 433 0.75 1.53 -10.95
CA GLU A 433 0.93 2.91 -10.55
C GLU A 433 -0.41 3.62 -10.45
N PHE A 434 -0.61 4.31 -9.34
CA PHE A 434 -1.75 5.20 -9.12
C PHE A 434 -1.26 6.64 -9.15
N GLN A 435 -1.51 7.32 -10.27
CA GLN A 435 -1.26 8.75 -10.34
C GLN A 435 -2.25 9.48 -9.43
N LYS A 436 -1.81 10.54 -8.72
CA LYS A 436 -2.64 11.25 -7.71
C LYS A 436 -4.00 11.75 -8.25
N ARG A 437 -4.10 11.98 -9.57
CA ARG A 437 -5.33 12.36 -10.30
C ARG A 437 -5.56 11.53 -11.57
N GLY A 438 -4.88 10.39 -11.72
CA GLY A 438 -4.94 9.61 -12.96
C GLY A 438 -5.58 8.24 -12.75
N LEU A 439 -5.96 7.64 -13.87
CA LEU A 439 -6.54 6.30 -13.94
C LEU A 439 -5.48 5.23 -13.62
N PRO A 440 -5.87 3.98 -13.32
CA PRO A 440 -4.92 2.89 -13.15
C PRO A 440 -3.96 2.78 -14.34
N HIS A 441 -2.68 2.62 -14.03
CA HIS A 441 -1.62 2.46 -15.03
C HIS A 441 -0.71 1.31 -14.61
N ALA A 442 -0.42 0.39 -15.52
CA ALA A 442 0.47 -0.74 -15.24
C ALA A 442 1.82 -0.51 -15.93
N HIS A 443 2.90 -0.69 -15.18
CA HIS A 443 4.24 -0.87 -15.73
C HIS A 443 4.58 -2.36 -15.68
N ILE A 444 5.05 -2.92 -16.80
CA ILE A 444 5.26 -4.35 -16.99
C ILE A 444 6.69 -4.55 -17.52
N LEU A 445 7.45 -5.48 -16.93
CA LEU A 445 8.74 -5.94 -17.45
C LEU A 445 8.60 -7.39 -17.91
N LEU A 446 9.08 -7.68 -19.10
CA LEU A 446 9.13 -9.02 -19.66
C LEU A 446 10.57 -9.49 -19.81
N PHE A 447 10.81 -10.75 -19.47
CA PHE A 447 12.08 -11.44 -19.64
C PHE A 447 11.86 -12.54 -20.67
N LEU A 448 12.47 -12.41 -21.84
CA LEU A 448 12.35 -13.31 -22.96
C LEU A 448 13.33 -14.48 -22.81
N HIS A 449 13.02 -15.56 -23.50
CA HIS A 449 13.88 -16.74 -23.56
C HIS A 449 15.29 -16.38 -24.09
N PRO A 450 16.38 -17.02 -23.64
CA PRO A 450 17.75 -16.69 -24.04
C PRO A 450 17.99 -16.60 -25.55
N THR A 451 17.25 -17.38 -26.34
CA THR A 451 17.27 -17.35 -27.82
C THR A 451 16.87 -16.00 -28.41
N MET A 452 16.21 -15.13 -27.64
CA MET A 452 15.67 -13.83 -28.06
C MET A 452 16.42 -12.64 -27.44
N LYS A 453 17.47 -12.86 -26.64
CA LYS A 453 18.14 -11.79 -25.89
C LYS A 453 19.01 -10.86 -26.74
N ASN A 454 19.40 -11.30 -27.93
CA ASN A 454 20.15 -10.52 -28.90
C ASN A 454 19.34 -10.38 -30.20
N PRO A 455 18.20 -9.66 -30.19
CA PRO A 455 17.38 -9.53 -31.38
C PRO A 455 18.14 -8.74 -32.46
N SER A 456 18.06 -9.19 -33.72
CA SER A 456 18.54 -8.40 -34.86
C SER A 456 17.66 -7.15 -35.06
N ALA A 457 18.16 -6.15 -35.80
CA ALA A 457 17.36 -4.98 -36.17
C ALA A 457 16.01 -5.37 -36.79
N ASP A 458 16.02 -6.28 -37.77
CA ASP A 458 14.79 -6.81 -38.40
C ASP A 458 13.83 -7.48 -37.40
N HIS A 459 14.35 -8.05 -36.31
CA HIS A 459 13.52 -8.64 -35.27
C HIS A 459 12.90 -7.57 -34.37
N ILE A 460 13.65 -6.51 -34.07
CA ILE A 460 13.16 -5.35 -33.34
C ILE A 460 12.06 -4.67 -34.15
N ASP A 461 12.28 -4.43 -35.45
CA ASP A 461 11.33 -3.75 -36.33
C ASP A 461 9.98 -4.49 -36.46
N LYS A 462 9.98 -5.81 -36.24
CA LYS A 462 8.75 -6.62 -36.19
C LYS A 462 7.96 -6.43 -34.89
N ILE A 463 8.60 -6.02 -33.81
CA ILE A 463 8.01 -5.90 -32.47
C ILE A 463 7.68 -4.44 -32.16
N ILE A 464 8.54 -3.51 -32.59
CA ILE A 464 8.47 -2.07 -32.38
C ILE A 464 8.83 -1.42 -33.72
N SER A 465 8.02 -0.51 -34.23
CA SER A 465 8.49 0.48 -35.20
C SER A 465 8.18 1.88 -34.67
N ALA A 466 8.84 2.87 -35.23
CA ALA A 466 8.58 4.29 -34.98
C ALA A 466 7.65 4.90 -36.04
N GLU A 467 7.15 4.11 -37.01
CA GLU A 467 6.32 4.58 -38.13
C GLU A 467 4.81 4.46 -37.84
N ILE A 468 4.02 5.45 -38.30
CA ILE A 468 2.54 5.40 -38.26
C ILE A 468 2.08 4.44 -39.36
N PRO A 469 1.20 3.46 -39.07
CA PRO A 469 0.65 2.56 -40.09
C PRO A 469 -0.03 3.33 -41.22
N ASP A 470 0.12 2.91 -42.48
CA ASP A 470 -0.54 3.60 -43.61
C ASP A 470 -2.07 3.48 -43.50
N LEU A 471 -2.79 4.60 -43.58
CA LEU A 471 -4.26 4.64 -43.46
C LEU A 471 -4.98 3.76 -44.48
N ASN A 472 -4.42 3.57 -45.68
CA ASN A 472 -5.01 2.75 -46.74
C ASN A 472 -4.68 1.26 -46.59
N VAL A 473 -3.57 0.91 -45.91
CA VAL A 473 -3.13 -0.47 -45.71
C VAL A 473 -3.60 -1.05 -44.37
N ASP A 474 -3.53 -0.25 -43.31
CA ASP A 474 -3.93 -0.60 -41.94
C ASP A 474 -4.68 0.56 -41.28
N PRO A 475 -5.94 0.81 -41.70
CA PRO A 475 -6.76 1.89 -41.14
C PRO A 475 -7.00 1.74 -39.64
N ASP A 476 -7.11 0.51 -39.15
CA ASP A 476 -7.36 0.23 -37.73
C ASP A 476 -6.13 0.59 -36.88
N GLY A 477 -4.94 0.20 -37.34
CA GLY A 477 -3.67 0.59 -36.73
C GLY A 477 -3.46 2.09 -36.75
N TYR A 478 -3.69 2.75 -37.88
CA TYR A 478 -3.61 4.21 -38.01
C TYR A 478 -4.52 4.92 -37.00
N ASN A 479 -5.79 4.51 -36.94
CA ASN A 479 -6.79 5.13 -36.05
C ASN A 479 -6.45 4.92 -34.58
N ALA A 480 -5.98 3.73 -34.21
CA ALA A 480 -5.57 3.41 -32.85
C ALA A 480 -4.35 4.24 -32.41
N VAL A 481 -3.31 4.33 -33.25
CA VAL A 481 -2.13 5.15 -32.99
C VAL A 481 -2.53 6.62 -32.81
N ASN A 482 -3.29 7.17 -33.76
CA ASN A 482 -3.73 8.56 -33.74
C ASN A 482 -4.51 8.89 -32.47
N LYS A 483 -5.38 7.99 -32.02
CA LYS A 483 -6.23 8.19 -30.85
C LYS A 483 -5.48 8.12 -29.52
N PHE A 484 -4.44 7.27 -29.42
CA PHE A 484 -3.86 6.92 -28.13
C PHE A 484 -2.40 7.34 -27.94
N MET A 485 -1.56 7.19 -28.97
CA MET A 485 -0.09 7.33 -28.85
C MET A 485 0.44 8.72 -29.22
N ILE A 486 -0.45 9.61 -29.66
CA ILE A 486 -0.09 10.95 -30.13
C ILE A 486 -0.49 12.00 -29.09
N HIS A 487 0.46 12.85 -28.70
CA HIS A 487 0.18 14.07 -27.94
C HIS A 487 0.34 15.26 -28.90
N GLY A 488 -0.78 15.89 -29.24
CA GLY A 488 -0.85 16.91 -30.29
C GLY A 488 -0.18 18.24 -29.95
N PRO A 489 0.02 19.13 -30.96
CA PRO A 489 -0.56 19.03 -32.31
C PRO A 489 0.39 18.36 -33.33
N CYS A 490 -0.15 17.44 -34.13
CA CYS A 490 0.49 16.91 -35.33
C CYS A 490 -0.52 16.82 -36.49
N GLY A 491 -0.04 16.62 -37.72
CA GLY A 491 -0.80 16.81 -38.96
C GLY A 491 -0.47 18.16 -39.59
N LYS A 492 -1.47 19.03 -39.85
CA LYS A 492 -1.27 20.36 -40.46
C LYS A 492 -0.44 21.37 -39.64
N HIS A 493 0.11 20.95 -38.48
CA HIS A 493 1.01 21.75 -37.65
C HIS A 493 2.37 21.06 -37.37
N ASN A 494 2.52 19.78 -37.71
CA ASN A 494 3.79 19.06 -37.77
C ASN A 494 3.61 17.82 -38.67
N SER A 495 4.36 17.79 -39.78
CA SER A 495 4.32 16.77 -40.83
C SER A 495 5.41 15.68 -40.70
N HIS A 496 6.20 15.65 -39.63
CA HIS A 496 7.42 14.83 -39.51
C HIS A 496 7.49 13.90 -38.27
N SER A 497 6.40 13.36 -37.69
CA SER A 497 6.46 12.65 -36.37
C SER A 497 5.51 11.43 -36.20
N PRO A 498 6.00 10.20 -35.94
CA PRO A 498 5.16 8.97 -35.92
C PRO A 498 5.30 8.01 -34.68
N CYS A 499 4.45 6.94 -34.61
CA CYS A 499 4.43 5.85 -33.60
C CYS A 499 3.49 4.65 -33.99
N MET A 500 3.47 3.52 -33.25
CA MET A 500 3.06 2.16 -33.76
C MET A 500 1.98 1.37 -32.94
N MET A 501 1.68 0.11 -33.31
CA MET A 501 0.33 -0.50 -33.53
C MET A 501 -0.06 -1.72 -32.62
N ASN A 502 -0.96 -2.59 -33.13
CA ASN A 502 -1.39 -3.94 -32.72
C ASN A 502 -2.15 -4.08 -31.39
N LEU A 503 -1.44 -4.10 -30.26
CA LEU A 503 -2.07 -4.29 -28.93
C LEU A 503 -3.05 -3.15 -28.61
N ILE A 504 -2.77 -1.97 -29.14
CA ILE A 504 -3.58 -0.77 -29.00
C ILE A 504 -4.96 -0.97 -29.66
N VAL A 505 -5.03 -1.68 -30.78
CA VAL A 505 -6.30 -2.00 -31.46
C VAL A 505 -7.13 -2.96 -30.62
N LYS A 506 -6.51 -4.04 -30.11
CA LYS A 506 -7.22 -5.04 -29.29
C LYS A 506 -7.72 -4.44 -27.97
N PHE A 507 -6.92 -3.62 -27.30
CA PHE A 507 -7.27 -3.11 -25.98
C PHE A 507 -7.93 -1.72 -26.00
N ASP A 508 -8.01 -1.05 -27.15
CA ASP A 508 -8.50 0.34 -27.31
C ASP A 508 -7.93 1.25 -26.20
N ALA A 509 -6.61 1.26 -26.05
CA ALA A 509 -5.92 1.91 -24.92
C ALA A 509 -4.47 2.24 -25.26
N HIS A 510 -3.92 3.23 -24.56
CA HIS A 510 -2.51 3.60 -24.69
C HIS A 510 -1.59 2.51 -24.12
N ILE A 511 -0.79 1.90 -25.00
CA ILE A 511 0.21 0.87 -24.68
C ILE A 511 1.53 1.27 -25.32
N ASN A 512 2.57 1.46 -24.51
CA ASN A 512 3.93 1.68 -25.01
C ASN A 512 4.78 0.42 -24.82
N VAL A 513 5.67 0.12 -25.77
CA VAL A 513 6.64 -0.98 -25.69
C VAL A 513 8.03 -0.39 -25.93
N GLU A 514 8.94 -0.61 -24.99
CA GLU A 514 10.33 -0.14 -25.04
C GLU A 514 11.28 -1.34 -24.87
N ILE A 515 12.39 -1.33 -25.60
CA ILE A 515 13.50 -2.24 -25.29
C ILE A 515 14.23 -1.71 -24.07
N CYS A 516 14.43 -2.57 -23.08
CA CYS A 516 15.31 -2.27 -21.96
C CYS A 516 16.31 -3.40 -21.79
N ASN A 517 17.52 -3.10 -21.32
CA ASN A 517 18.50 -4.14 -20.98
C ASN A 517 19.36 -3.69 -19.79
N TYR A 518 18.72 -3.09 -18.79
CA TYR A 518 19.40 -2.52 -17.65
C TYR A 518 18.58 -2.62 -16.37
N SER A 519 19.29 -2.78 -15.24
CA SER A 519 18.68 -2.81 -13.90
C SER A 519 17.92 -1.53 -13.55
N ARG A 520 18.20 -0.40 -14.24
CA ARG A 520 17.49 0.88 -14.05
C ARG A 520 15.99 0.77 -14.35
N SER A 521 15.54 -0.11 -15.24
CA SER A 521 14.11 -0.33 -15.49
C SER A 521 13.39 -0.94 -14.29
N VAL A 522 14.07 -1.81 -13.54
CA VAL A 522 13.57 -2.35 -12.26
C VAL A 522 13.47 -1.23 -11.22
N LYS A 523 14.49 -0.35 -11.13
CA LYS A 523 14.42 0.83 -10.26
C LYS A 523 13.25 1.76 -10.62
N TYR A 524 12.94 1.92 -11.90
CA TYR A 524 11.79 2.70 -12.36
C TYR A 524 10.46 2.07 -11.95
N LEU A 525 10.33 0.74 -12.06
CA LEU A 525 9.15 -0.01 -11.60
C LEU A 525 8.86 0.22 -10.11
N PHE A 526 9.92 0.37 -9.32
CA PHE A 526 9.87 0.65 -7.89
C PHE A 526 10.30 2.09 -7.56
N LYS A 527 10.05 3.05 -8.45
CA LYS A 527 10.50 4.46 -8.27
C LYS A 527 10.12 5.06 -6.92
N TYR A 528 9.00 4.63 -6.33
CA TYR A 528 8.57 5.04 -4.99
C TYR A 528 9.47 4.57 -3.83
N VAL A 529 10.39 3.63 -4.06
CA VAL A 529 11.50 3.31 -3.14
C VAL A 529 12.53 4.43 -3.13
N HIS A 530 12.71 5.14 -4.25
CA HIS A 530 13.80 6.11 -4.45
C HIS A 530 13.34 7.57 -4.55
N LYS A 531 12.06 7.85 -4.81
CA LYS A 531 11.50 9.20 -4.95
C LYS A 531 11.31 9.94 -3.61
N GLY A 532 11.60 9.31 -2.47
CA GLY A 532 11.39 9.90 -1.16
C GLY A 532 9.91 10.03 -0.78
N SER A 533 9.64 10.64 0.37
CA SER A 533 8.29 10.84 0.89
C SER A 533 7.59 12.01 0.19
N ASP A 534 6.31 11.86 -0.16
CA ASP A 534 5.48 12.95 -0.71
C ASP A 534 5.26 14.12 0.28
N ARG A 535 5.55 13.91 1.57
CA ARG A 535 5.55 14.93 2.65
C ARG A 535 6.70 14.65 3.63
N THR A 536 7.31 15.70 4.16
CA THR A 536 8.24 15.64 5.31
C THR A 536 7.51 16.11 6.57
N THR A 537 7.64 15.36 7.67
CA THR A 537 7.17 15.77 9.01
C THR A 537 8.37 16.30 9.79
N ALA A 538 8.25 17.47 10.41
CA ALA A 538 9.21 18.00 11.37
C ALA A 538 8.53 18.12 12.73
N THR A 539 9.05 17.41 13.74
CA THR A 539 8.64 17.56 15.13
C THR A 539 9.68 18.41 15.86
N MET A 540 9.23 19.36 16.69
CA MET A 540 10.10 20.09 17.62
C MET A 540 10.03 19.35 18.96
N GLU A 541 11.14 18.75 19.37
CA GLU A 541 11.23 17.95 20.59
C GLU A 541 12.38 18.44 21.49
N SER A 542 12.24 18.15 22.78
CA SER A 542 13.31 18.28 23.78
C SER A 542 14.46 17.31 23.50
N ILE A 543 15.67 17.67 23.95
CA ILE A 543 16.89 16.84 23.77
C ILE A 543 16.82 15.57 24.66
N ASP A 544 15.98 15.64 25.68
CA ASP A 544 16.03 14.86 26.92
C ASP A 544 15.19 13.56 26.87
N THR A 545 14.41 13.34 25.80
CA THR A 545 13.48 12.21 25.66
C THR A 545 13.99 11.17 24.66
N THR A 546 14.13 9.91 25.12
CA THR A 546 14.38 8.74 24.26
C THR A 546 13.33 8.65 23.15
N GLN A 547 13.82 8.55 21.91
CA GLN A 547 13.03 8.71 20.69
C GLN A 547 12.01 7.56 20.50
N GLU A 548 10.71 7.85 20.60
CA GLU A 548 9.66 6.90 20.19
C GLU A 548 9.49 6.93 18.67
N MET A 549 9.67 5.78 18.02
CA MET A 549 9.35 5.62 16.60
C MET A 549 8.16 4.68 16.44
N ASP A 550 6.97 5.26 16.30
CA ASP A 550 5.75 4.56 15.87
C ASP A 550 5.60 4.74 14.35
N GLU A 551 6.07 3.74 13.60
CA GLU A 551 5.97 3.76 12.14
C GLU A 551 4.55 3.58 11.63
N ILE A 552 3.66 2.93 12.40
CA ILE A 552 2.26 2.76 12.00
C ILE A 552 1.58 4.12 12.03
N LYS A 553 1.73 4.85 13.14
CA LYS A 553 1.26 6.22 13.29
C LYS A 553 1.85 7.12 12.22
N THR A 554 3.17 7.08 12.02
CA THR A 554 3.85 7.85 10.96
C THR A 554 3.32 7.52 9.55
N TYR A 555 3.07 6.24 9.24
CA TYR A 555 2.55 5.83 7.94
C TYR A 555 1.08 6.21 7.72
N LEU A 556 0.24 6.19 8.78
CA LEU A 556 -1.13 6.67 8.73
C LEU A 556 -1.19 8.20 8.62
N ASP A 557 -0.35 8.91 9.36
CA ASP A 557 -0.35 10.38 9.42
C ASP A 557 0.24 11.03 8.15
N CYS A 558 1.11 10.32 7.41
CA CYS A 558 1.83 10.86 6.26
C CYS A 558 1.24 10.50 4.89
N ARG A 559 0.27 9.57 4.79
CA ARG A 559 -0.11 8.98 3.50
C ARG A 559 -1.39 9.56 2.88
N TYR A 560 -1.26 10.08 1.66
CA TYR A 560 -2.37 10.24 0.72
C TYR A 560 -2.61 8.93 -0.05
N ILE A 561 -3.87 8.49 -0.15
CA ILE A 561 -4.32 7.38 -0.99
C ILE A 561 -5.37 7.96 -1.95
N SER A 562 -5.16 7.82 -3.26
CA SER A 562 -6.16 8.25 -4.25
C SER A 562 -7.38 7.32 -4.21
N ALA A 563 -8.54 7.80 -4.67
CA ALA A 563 -9.77 6.98 -4.72
C ALA A 563 -9.55 5.67 -5.52
N THR A 564 -8.80 5.76 -6.62
CA THR A 564 -8.37 4.62 -7.43
C THR A 564 -7.53 3.61 -6.64
N GLU A 565 -6.50 4.07 -5.91
CA GLU A 565 -5.67 3.18 -5.08
C GLU A 565 -6.49 2.55 -3.93
N ALA A 566 -7.40 3.33 -3.32
CA ALA A 566 -8.28 2.84 -2.27
C ALA A 566 -9.20 1.73 -2.79
N CYS A 567 -9.86 1.93 -3.93
CA CYS A 567 -10.71 0.93 -4.57
C CYS A 567 -9.92 -0.34 -4.90
N TRP A 568 -8.75 -0.20 -5.52
CA TRP A 568 -7.88 -1.35 -5.86
C TRP A 568 -7.52 -2.19 -4.62
N ARG A 569 -7.22 -1.53 -3.50
CA ARG A 569 -6.90 -2.19 -2.22
C ARG A 569 -8.12 -2.81 -1.56
N ILE A 570 -9.28 -2.15 -1.59
CA ILE A 570 -10.54 -2.68 -1.04
C ILE A 570 -10.91 -3.99 -1.75
N PHE A 571 -10.80 -3.98 -3.08
CA PHE A 571 -11.03 -5.10 -3.98
C PHE A 571 -9.96 -6.20 -3.93
N GLN A 572 -8.83 -5.94 -3.26
CA GLN A 572 -7.70 -6.88 -3.14
C GLN A 572 -7.14 -7.29 -4.51
N PHE A 573 -7.08 -6.34 -5.43
CA PHE A 573 -6.39 -6.54 -6.69
C PHE A 573 -4.87 -6.46 -6.45
N ASP A 574 -4.12 -7.29 -7.17
CA ASP A 574 -2.66 -7.35 -7.02
C ASP A 574 -2.02 -6.05 -7.53
N ILE A 575 -1.35 -5.31 -6.64
CA ILE A 575 -0.57 -4.12 -7.01
C ILE A 575 0.74 -4.53 -7.68
N HIS A 576 1.36 -5.62 -7.20
CA HIS A 576 2.58 -6.17 -7.77
C HIS A 576 2.36 -7.62 -8.15
N TYR A 577 2.78 -7.97 -9.34
CA TYR A 577 2.77 -9.34 -9.83
C TYR A 577 4.16 -9.75 -10.27
N ARG A 578 4.47 -11.03 -10.06
CA ARG A 578 5.74 -11.62 -10.47
C ARG A 578 5.55 -13.07 -10.86
N LYS A 579 6.25 -13.48 -11.91
CA LYS A 579 6.46 -14.87 -12.29
C LYS A 579 7.92 -15.02 -12.74
N PRO A 580 8.68 -16.02 -12.28
CA PRO A 580 8.30 -17.04 -11.30
C PRO A 580 8.03 -16.47 -9.89
N ALA A 581 7.46 -17.28 -9.01
CA ALA A 581 7.27 -16.90 -7.61
C ALA A 581 8.64 -16.76 -6.92
N VAL A 582 8.78 -15.81 -6.00
CA VAL A 582 10.01 -15.62 -5.21
C VAL A 582 9.71 -16.02 -3.77
N GLU A 583 10.35 -17.09 -3.31
CA GLU A 583 10.24 -17.58 -1.95
C GLU A 583 11.31 -16.91 -1.07
N ARG A 584 10.88 -16.17 -0.05
CA ARG A 584 11.80 -15.43 0.83
C ARG A 584 12.28 -16.37 1.93
N LEU A 585 13.59 -16.51 2.04
CA LEU A 585 14.28 -17.50 2.87
C LEU A 585 14.96 -16.79 4.06
N PRO A 586 14.31 -16.76 5.24
CA PRO A 586 14.95 -16.28 6.47
C PRO A 586 16.09 -17.22 6.86
N PHE A 587 17.07 -16.69 7.56
CA PHE A 587 18.15 -17.43 8.18
C PHE A 587 18.59 -16.64 9.43
N HIS A 588 19.25 -17.32 10.36
CA HIS A 588 19.68 -16.76 11.63
C HIS A 588 20.88 -17.55 12.13
N LEU A 589 21.64 -17.00 13.07
CA LEU A 589 22.66 -17.73 13.81
C LEU A 589 22.00 -18.66 14.84
N PRO A 590 22.74 -19.62 15.43
CA PRO A 590 22.22 -20.49 16.49
C PRO A 590 21.56 -19.66 17.61
N GLY A 591 20.32 -19.98 17.96
CA GLY A 591 19.57 -19.29 19.02
C GLY A 591 18.96 -17.92 18.64
N GLU A 592 19.35 -17.31 17.52
CA GLU A 592 18.93 -15.94 17.16
C GLU A 592 17.70 -15.85 16.24
N HIS A 593 16.79 -16.83 16.30
CA HIS A 593 15.59 -16.82 15.45
C HIS A 593 14.55 -15.84 15.98
N THR A 594 13.93 -15.07 15.07
CA THR A 594 12.91 -14.08 15.46
C THR A 594 11.57 -14.77 15.71
N VAL A 595 10.99 -14.51 16.88
CA VAL A 595 9.64 -14.95 17.26
C VAL A 595 8.68 -13.76 17.22
N ILE A 596 7.52 -13.94 16.58
CA ILE A 596 6.45 -12.92 16.52
C ILE A 596 5.30 -13.39 17.40
N PHE A 597 4.86 -12.55 18.34
CA PHE A 597 3.75 -12.84 19.25
C PHE A 597 2.84 -11.61 19.44
N GLU A 598 1.64 -11.84 19.95
CA GLU A 598 0.69 -10.78 20.28
C GLU A 598 1.03 -10.16 21.64
N GLU A 599 0.94 -8.83 21.76
CA GLU A 599 1.29 -8.09 22.98
C GLU A 599 0.49 -8.56 24.22
N SER A 600 -0.73 -9.08 24.02
CA SER A 600 -1.58 -9.59 25.09
C SER A 600 -1.16 -10.96 25.64
N LYS A 601 -0.18 -11.63 25.03
CA LYS A 601 0.28 -12.97 25.47
C LYS A 601 1.49 -12.87 26.39
N CYS A 602 1.46 -13.63 27.49
CA CYS A 602 2.62 -13.83 28.35
C CYS A 602 3.76 -14.52 27.58
N LEU A 603 5.00 -14.06 27.77
CA LEU A 603 6.22 -14.61 27.15
C LEU A 603 6.39 -16.11 27.42
N GLU A 604 6.08 -16.57 28.63
CA GLU A 604 6.14 -18.00 29.01
C GLU A 604 5.18 -18.85 28.16
N ASN A 605 3.98 -18.33 27.88
CA ASN A 605 3.00 -18.99 27.02
C ASN A 605 3.39 -18.94 25.54
N VAL A 606 4.26 -18.01 25.15
CA VAL A 606 4.80 -17.96 23.78
C VAL A 606 5.85 -19.05 23.60
N LEU A 607 6.73 -19.26 24.58
CA LEU A 607 7.80 -20.27 24.52
C LEU A 607 7.27 -21.71 24.56
N THR A 608 6.06 -21.94 25.09
CA THR A 608 5.41 -23.26 25.11
C THR A 608 4.65 -23.61 23.82
N ILE A 609 4.63 -22.73 22.81
CA ILE A 609 3.98 -23.00 21.53
C ILE A 609 4.77 -24.11 20.80
N LEU A 610 4.12 -25.25 20.57
CA LEU A 610 4.70 -26.37 19.83
C LEU A 610 5.16 -25.93 18.43
N GLY A 611 6.42 -26.24 18.09
CA GLY A 611 7.01 -25.94 16.79
C GLY A 611 7.42 -24.47 16.61
N ILE A 612 7.51 -23.66 17.67
CA ILE A 612 7.93 -22.24 17.58
C ILE A 612 9.36 -22.09 17.06
N GLU A 613 10.21 -23.06 17.39
CA GLU A 613 11.61 -23.21 16.96
C GLU A 613 11.74 -23.56 15.47
N LYS A 614 10.68 -24.12 14.86
CA LYS A 614 10.69 -24.51 13.45
C LYS A 614 10.59 -23.31 12.54
N THR A 615 11.65 -23.08 11.78
CA THR A 615 11.74 -22.07 10.73
C THR A 615 11.99 -22.73 9.38
N LYS A 616 11.80 -21.98 8.29
CA LYS A 616 12.19 -22.42 6.94
C LYS A 616 13.64 -22.91 6.87
N PHE A 617 14.52 -22.27 7.65
CA PHE A 617 15.94 -22.56 7.65
C PHE A 617 16.26 -23.84 8.42
N THR A 618 15.73 -24.00 9.64
CA THR A 618 15.96 -25.22 10.43
C THR A 618 15.34 -26.45 9.78
N GLU A 619 14.18 -26.29 9.15
CA GLU A 619 13.53 -27.38 8.42
C GLU A 619 14.20 -27.71 7.08
N TRP A 620 15.02 -26.81 6.53
CA TRP A 620 15.89 -27.14 5.40
C TRP A 620 17.03 -28.06 5.85
N LEU A 621 17.67 -27.76 6.99
CA LEU A 621 18.67 -28.65 7.59
C LEU A 621 18.07 -30.03 7.90
N GLU A 622 16.83 -30.04 8.41
CA GLU A 622 16.12 -31.29 8.70
C GLU A 622 15.74 -32.06 7.43
N ALA A 623 15.31 -31.38 6.37
CA ALA A 623 15.07 -32.02 5.08
C ALA A 623 16.33 -32.67 4.51
N ASN A 624 17.50 -32.02 4.63
CA ASN A 624 18.78 -32.57 4.20
C ASN A 624 19.20 -33.83 4.99
N LYS A 625 18.76 -34.00 6.24
CA LYS A 625 18.98 -35.25 6.98
C LYS A 625 18.16 -36.38 6.37
N ASN A 626 16.90 -36.10 6.06
CA ASN A 626 15.89 -37.11 5.75
C ASN A 626 15.80 -37.48 4.26
N TYR A 627 16.32 -36.65 3.35
CA TYR A 627 16.13 -36.83 1.91
C TYR A 627 17.42 -36.58 1.13
N ASP A 628 17.82 -37.52 0.27
CA ASP A 628 19.04 -37.39 -0.53
C ASP A 628 18.90 -36.32 -1.63
N ASP A 629 17.72 -36.21 -2.26
CA ASP A 629 17.45 -35.17 -3.28
C ASP A 629 17.44 -33.74 -2.71
N ALA A 630 17.20 -33.60 -1.40
CA ALA A 630 17.35 -32.31 -0.72
C ALA A 630 18.82 -31.86 -0.67
N ARG A 631 19.76 -32.82 -0.52
CA ARG A 631 21.18 -32.53 -0.36
C ARG A 631 21.85 -31.96 -1.60
N GLU A 632 21.24 -32.12 -2.78
CA GLU A 632 21.75 -31.60 -4.05
C GLU A 632 21.54 -30.08 -4.22
N LEU A 633 20.72 -29.47 -3.36
CA LEU A 633 20.27 -28.08 -3.49
C LEU A 633 20.92 -27.19 -2.42
N THR A 634 21.35 -26.01 -2.85
CA THR A 634 21.70 -24.93 -1.92
C THR A 634 20.44 -24.43 -1.21
N TYR A 635 20.60 -23.71 -0.10
CA TYR A 635 19.42 -23.12 0.57
C TYR A 635 18.67 -22.16 -0.37
N SER A 636 19.40 -21.37 -1.18
CA SER A 636 18.80 -20.48 -2.18
C SER A 636 18.05 -21.21 -3.31
N ASP A 637 18.51 -22.39 -3.71
CA ASP A 637 17.87 -23.14 -4.79
C ASP A 637 16.76 -24.08 -4.29
N PHE A 638 16.68 -24.30 -2.98
CA PHE A 638 15.72 -25.22 -2.38
C PHE A 638 14.26 -25.03 -2.85
N PRO A 639 13.73 -23.79 -2.98
CA PRO A 639 12.35 -23.58 -3.44
C PRO A 639 12.07 -24.01 -4.88
N THR A 640 13.11 -24.28 -5.69
CA THR A 640 12.95 -24.79 -7.06
C THR A 640 12.32 -26.18 -7.08
N CYS A 641 12.68 -27.04 -6.12
CA CYS A 641 12.17 -28.41 -5.98
C CYS A 641 11.27 -28.61 -4.76
N TRP A 642 11.24 -27.67 -3.81
CA TRP A 642 10.50 -27.79 -2.56
C TRP A 642 9.51 -26.63 -2.33
N VAL A 643 8.45 -26.89 -1.58
CA VAL A 643 7.39 -25.94 -1.21
C VAL A 643 7.26 -25.90 0.31
N TRP A 644 7.32 -24.69 0.87
CA TRP A 644 7.11 -24.47 2.30
C TRP A 644 5.63 -24.52 2.64
N ASN A 645 5.26 -25.39 3.58
CA ASN A 645 3.94 -25.41 4.19
C ASN A 645 3.98 -24.63 5.50
N SER A 646 3.38 -23.43 5.51
CA SER A 646 3.38 -22.56 6.70
C SER A 646 2.50 -23.05 7.85
N LYS A 647 1.54 -23.94 7.60
CA LYS A 647 0.66 -24.48 8.65
C LYS A 647 1.37 -25.58 9.43
N ASP A 648 1.95 -26.52 8.69
CA ASP A 648 2.63 -27.69 9.27
C ASP A 648 4.09 -27.38 9.60
N LYS A 649 4.59 -26.21 9.15
CA LYS A 649 5.99 -25.77 9.26
C LYS A 649 6.97 -26.82 8.70
N THR A 650 6.71 -27.29 7.49
CA THR A 650 7.53 -28.32 6.83
C THR A 650 7.78 -28.01 5.35
N TRP A 651 8.85 -28.57 4.81
CA TRP A 651 9.11 -28.58 3.37
C TRP A 651 8.54 -29.84 2.72
N THR A 652 7.88 -29.68 1.58
CA THR A 652 7.32 -30.80 0.79
C THR A 652 7.77 -30.70 -0.66
N ARG A 653 7.88 -31.84 -1.36
CA ARG A 653 8.29 -31.86 -2.78
C ARG A 653 7.33 -31.06 -3.64
N ARG A 654 7.88 -30.20 -4.49
CA ARG A 654 7.13 -29.40 -5.46
C ARG A 654 6.59 -30.29 -6.57
N LYS A 655 5.27 -30.25 -6.75
CA LYS A 655 4.60 -31.00 -7.84
C LYS A 655 4.46 -30.17 -9.11
N ASN A 656 4.24 -28.85 -8.98
CA ASN A 656 3.94 -27.96 -10.11
C ASN A 656 4.49 -26.54 -9.88
N GLY A 657 4.66 -25.80 -10.98
CA GLY A 657 5.09 -24.40 -10.99
C GLY A 657 6.60 -24.23 -10.79
N LEU A 658 7.08 -23.01 -10.94
CA LEU A 658 8.47 -22.62 -10.73
C LEU A 658 8.53 -21.55 -9.65
N ALA A 659 9.46 -21.70 -8.71
CA ALA A 659 9.79 -20.68 -7.73
C ALA A 659 11.30 -20.57 -7.58
N ILE A 660 11.77 -19.37 -7.25
CA ILE A 660 13.18 -19.08 -6.96
C ILE A 660 13.32 -18.66 -5.50
N GLY A 661 14.41 -19.05 -4.84
CA GLY A 661 14.67 -18.64 -3.47
C GLY A 661 15.41 -17.30 -3.40
N ARG A 662 15.07 -16.50 -2.39
CA ARG A 662 15.80 -15.27 -2.03
C ARG A 662 16.12 -15.28 -0.55
N ILE A 663 17.39 -15.47 -0.23
CA ILE A 663 17.91 -15.33 1.14
C ILE A 663 17.84 -13.85 1.54
N TYR A 664 17.41 -13.57 2.77
CA TYR A 664 17.37 -12.19 3.27
C TYR A 664 18.77 -11.53 3.22
N PHE A 665 18.77 -10.22 2.99
CA PHE A 665 20.01 -9.45 3.01
C PHE A 665 20.62 -9.45 4.41
N ALA A 666 21.95 -9.55 4.46
CA ALA A 666 22.77 -9.38 5.65
C ALA A 666 23.76 -8.26 5.34
N HIS A 667 23.85 -7.26 6.22
CA HIS A 667 24.83 -6.19 6.02
C HIS A 667 26.24 -6.72 6.36
N PRO A 668 27.32 -6.32 5.66
CA PRO A 668 28.68 -6.76 6.00
C PRO A 668 29.07 -6.50 7.46
N SER A 669 28.56 -5.41 8.07
CA SER A 669 28.77 -5.13 9.50
C SER A 669 28.06 -6.10 10.45
N SER A 670 27.20 -7.00 9.95
CA SER A 670 26.55 -8.04 10.75
C SER A 670 27.47 -9.25 11.03
N GLY A 671 28.75 -9.18 10.67
CA GLY A 671 29.77 -10.15 11.05
C GLY A 671 29.45 -11.57 10.60
N GLU A 672 29.46 -12.53 11.52
CA GLU A 672 29.21 -13.96 11.25
C GLU A 672 27.92 -14.24 10.49
N ARG A 673 26.86 -13.44 10.71
CA ARG A 673 25.61 -13.55 9.97
C ARG A 673 25.78 -13.26 8.48
N PHE A 674 26.67 -12.33 8.12
CA PHE A 674 26.98 -12.01 6.73
C PHE A 674 27.73 -13.15 6.04
N TYR A 675 28.77 -13.69 6.69
CA TYR A 675 29.55 -14.81 6.16
C TYR A 675 28.71 -16.08 6.01
N MET A 676 27.87 -16.39 7.00
CA MET A 676 26.90 -17.49 6.90
C MET A 676 25.97 -17.31 5.68
N ARG A 677 25.44 -16.10 5.46
CA ARG A 677 24.62 -15.80 4.28
C ARG A 677 25.37 -16.03 2.97
N MET A 678 26.67 -15.73 2.91
CA MET A 678 27.48 -16.02 1.72
C MET A 678 27.54 -17.53 1.48
N LEU A 679 27.96 -18.30 2.50
CA LEU A 679 28.08 -19.76 2.43
C LEU A 679 26.79 -20.43 1.96
N LEU A 680 25.62 -19.97 2.42
CA LEU A 680 24.31 -20.52 2.03
C LEU A 680 23.98 -20.46 0.54
N ASN A 681 24.73 -19.71 -0.27
CA ASN A 681 24.61 -19.71 -1.74
C ASN A 681 25.48 -20.80 -2.41
N PHE A 682 26.38 -21.45 -1.68
CA PHE A 682 27.37 -22.40 -2.22
C PHE A 682 27.28 -23.78 -1.56
N VAL A 683 27.05 -23.82 -0.25
CA VAL A 683 26.97 -25.09 0.49
C VAL A 683 25.68 -25.84 0.15
N LYS A 684 25.83 -27.15 0.01
CA LYS A 684 24.78 -28.11 -0.30
C LYS A 684 24.73 -29.19 0.78
N GLY A 685 23.56 -29.78 1.01
CA GLY A 685 23.42 -30.91 1.92
C GLY A 685 23.73 -30.65 3.39
N SER A 686 23.81 -29.39 3.83
CA SER A 686 24.08 -29.08 5.24
C SER A 686 22.94 -29.60 6.13
N THR A 687 23.29 -30.39 7.15
CA THR A 687 22.36 -31.00 8.12
C THR A 687 22.37 -30.31 9.49
N SER A 688 23.34 -29.41 9.72
CA SER A 688 23.52 -28.65 10.96
C SER A 688 24.21 -27.31 10.69
N PHE A 689 24.22 -26.41 11.67
CA PHE A 689 25.01 -25.17 11.62
C PHE A 689 26.51 -25.45 11.43
N GLU A 690 27.01 -26.53 12.05
CA GLU A 690 28.40 -26.95 11.92
C GLU A 690 28.72 -27.38 10.50
N SER A 691 27.84 -28.15 9.85
CA SER A 691 28.05 -28.59 8.47
C SER A 691 28.08 -27.45 7.45
N ILE A 692 27.53 -26.28 7.77
CA ILE A 692 27.60 -25.08 6.90
C ILE A 692 29.02 -24.51 6.87
N ARG A 693 29.76 -24.62 7.99
CA ARG A 693 31.15 -24.15 8.12
C ARG A 693 32.17 -25.28 7.91
N THR A 694 31.73 -26.43 7.40
CA THR A 694 32.61 -27.54 7.02
C THR A 694 32.91 -27.45 5.53
N VAL A 695 34.19 -27.27 5.18
CA VAL A 695 34.66 -27.18 3.79
C VAL A 695 35.70 -28.29 3.58
N ASN A 696 35.53 -29.10 2.52
CA ASN A 696 36.43 -30.22 2.19
C ASN A 696 36.69 -31.19 3.37
N GLY A 697 35.67 -31.43 4.21
CA GLY A 697 35.78 -32.31 5.38
C GLY A 697 36.38 -31.67 6.64
N VAL A 698 36.81 -30.40 6.58
CA VAL A 698 37.36 -29.66 7.73
C VAL A 698 36.32 -28.68 8.27
N THR A 699 35.99 -28.80 9.55
CA THR A 699 35.10 -27.87 10.25
C THR A 699 35.87 -26.66 10.76
N TYR A 700 35.52 -25.47 10.29
CA TYR A 700 36.16 -24.23 10.69
C TYR A 700 35.51 -23.61 11.93
N PRO A 701 36.24 -22.84 12.76
CA PRO A 701 35.70 -22.24 13.98
C PRO A 701 34.64 -21.16 13.71
N THR A 702 34.73 -20.44 12.59
CA THR A 702 33.80 -19.35 12.23
C THR A 702 33.31 -19.51 10.79
N PHE A 703 32.17 -18.92 10.47
CA PHE A 703 31.68 -18.82 9.10
C PHE A 703 32.63 -17.97 8.25
N LYS A 704 33.28 -16.94 8.82
CA LYS A 704 34.33 -16.18 8.12
C LYS A 704 35.48 -17.08 7.68
N ALA A 705 36.00 -17.93 8.57
CA ALA A 705 37.10 -18.85 8.26
C ALA A 705 36.70 -19.87 7.19
N ALA A 706 35.47 -20.38 7.23
CA ALA A 706 34.94 -21.24 6.17
C ALA A 706 34.83 -20.51 4.82
N CYS A 707 34.45 -19.23 4.80
CA CYS A 707 34.45 -18.44 3.57
C CYS A 707 35.86 -18.28 2.97
N TYR A 708 36.89 -18.03 3.80
CA TYR A 708 38.29 -18.00 3.35
C TYR A 708 38.71 -19.34 2.75
N ALA A 709 38.43 -20.44 3.45
CA ALA A 709 38.76 -21.77 2.98
C ALA A 709 38.07 -22.15 1.66
N LEU A 710 36.88 -21.60 1.40
CA LEU A 710 36.13 -21.80 0.17
C LEU A 710 36.53 -20.82 -0.95
N GLY A 711 37.48 -19.90 -0.69
CA GLY A 711 37.92 -18.89 -1.66
C GLY A 711 36.87 -17.82 -1.98
N LEU A 712 35.94 -17.57 -1.04
CA LEU A 712 34.90 -16.53 -1.20
C LEU A 712 35.35 -15.14 -0.71
N LEU A 713 36.49 -15.08 -0.02
CA LEU A 713 37.12 -13.86 0.47
C LEU A 713 38.53 -13.81 -0.11
N ASP A 714 38.94 -12.65 -0.58
CA ASP A 714 40.31 -12.41 -1.01
C ASP A 714 41.24 -12.53 0.21
N ASP A 715 42.41 -13.14 0.03
CA ASP A 715 43.49 -13.14 1.01
C ASP A 715 44.62 -12.22 0.55
N ASP A 716 45.46 -11.79 1.48
CA ASP A 716 46.60 -10.91 1.16
C ASP A 716 47.88 -11.72 0.94
N LYS A 717 47.76 -13.02 0.64
CA LYS A 717 48.91 -13.92 0.57
C LYS A 717 49.86 -13.51 -0.55
N GLU A 718 49.31 -13.15 -1.71
CA GLU A 718 50.08 -12.61 -2.83
C GLU A 718 50.89 -11.35 -2.47
N TRP A 719 50.37 -10.51 -1.57
CA TRP A 719 51.07 -9.32 -1.08
C TRP A 719 52.13 -9.65 -0.05
N ILE A 720 51.85 -10.60 0.85
CA ILE A 720 52.83 -11.11 1.83
C ILE A 720 54.00 -11.79 1.10
N ASP A 721 53.70 -12.66 0.13
CA ASP A 721 54.71 -13.37 -0.65
C ASP A 721 55.54 -12.39 -1.50
N CYS A 722 54.91 -11.38 -2.12
CA CYS A 722 55.60 -10.31 -2.84
C CYS A 722 56.55 -9.50 -1.94
N LEU A 723 56.09 -9.06 -0.76
CA LEU A 723 56.94 -8.33 0.19
C LEU A 723 58.09 -9.20 0.73
N THR A 724 57.83 -10.49 0.95
CA THR A 724 58.84 -11.46 1.39
C THR A 724 59.90 -11.72 0.32
N GLU A 725 59.51 -11.78 -0.95
CA GLU A 725 60.44 -11.94 -2.08
C GLU A 725 61.32 -10.69 -2.26
N VAL A 726 60.70 -9.50 -2.24
CA VAL A 726 61.40 -8.22 -2.43
C VAL A 726 62.32 -7.91 -1.26
N ALA A 727 62.00 -8.39 -0.06
CA ALA A 727 62.81 -8.25 1.15
C ALA A 727 64.24 -8.78 1.02
N ILE A 728 64.47 -9.73 0.10
CA ILE A 728 65.77 -10.38 -0.06
C ILE A 728 66.79 -9.45 -0.71
N TRP A 729 66.35 -8.48 -1.52
CA TRP A 729 67.25 -7.67 -2.35
C TRP A 729 67.00 -6.16 -2.31
N ALA A 730 65.82 -5.70 -1.90
CA ALA A 730 65.51 -4.27 -1.86
C ALA A 730 65.95 -3.59 -0.55
N THR A 731 66.21 -2.29 -0.62
CA THR A 731 66.51 -1.50 0.59
C THR A 731 65.23 -1.22 1.40
N GLY A 732 65.38 -0.96 2.71
CA GLY A 732 64.25 -0.65 3.59
C GLY A 732 63.38 0.51 3.10
N ASN A 733 63.96 1.50 2.41
CA ASN A 733 63.21 2.59 1.81
C ASN A 733 62.35 2.15 0.60
N GLU A 734 62.90 1.31 -0.28
CA GLU A 734 62.19 0.76 -1.43
C GLU A 734 61.08 -0.19 -1.00
N LEU A 735 61.32 -1.01 0.02
CA LEU A 735 60.32 -1.89 0.64
C LEU A 735 59.15 -1.10 1.24
N ARG A 736 59.42 0.00 1.95
CA ARG A 736 58.37 0.89 2.45
C ARG A 736 57.56 1.54 1.33
N HIS A 737 58.21 1.95 0.24
CA HIS A 737 57.51 2.47 -0.94
C HIS A 737 56.61 1.42 -1.59
N LEU A 738 57.09 0.19 -1.74
CA LEU A 738 56.29 -0.92 -2.27
C LEU A 738 55.12 -1.26 -1.35
N PHE A 739 55.33 -1.32 -0.03
CA PHE A 739 54.27 -1.54 0.95
C PHE A 739 53.15 -0.48 0.85
N VAL A 740 53.52 0.80 0.74
CA VAL A 740 52.55 1.89 0.52
C VAL A 740 51.85 1.76 -0.84
N THR A 741 52.58 1.36 -1.89
CA THR A 741 51.99 1.14 -3.22
C THR A 741 50.94 0.03 -3.19
N ILE A 742 51.23 -1.08 -2.51
CA ILE A 742 50.31 -2.19 -2.31
C ILE A 742 49.05 -1.72 -1.55
N LEU A 743 49.22 -0.97 -0.46
CA LEU A 743 48.07 -0.43 0.31
C LEU A 743 47.19 0.51 -0.52
N ILE A 744 47.78 1.34 -1.39
CA ILE A 744 47.04 2.32 -2.19
C ILE A 744 46.37 1.66 -3.40
N HIS A 745 47.03 0.71 -4.05
CA HIS A 745 46.64 0.25 -5.39
C HIS A 745 46.12 -1.19 -5.46
N CYS A 746 46.40 -2.04 -4.46
CA CYS A 746 46.18 -3.50 -4.58
C CYS A 746 45.03 -4.06 -3.73
N GLN A 747 44.11 -3.21 -3.22
CA GLN A 747 42.91 -3.64 -2.48
C GLN A 747 43.19 -4.64 -1.34
N VAL A 748 44.13 -4.32 -0.44
CA VAL A 748 44.51 -5.15 0.71
C VAL A 748 43.31 -5.40 1.65
N SER A 749 43.06 -6.67 1.97
CA SER A 749 41.92 -7.16 2.74
C SER A 749 42.07 -6.97 4.26
N ASP A 750 43.28 -7.13 4.80
CA ASP A 750 43.64 -6.99 6.22
C ASP A 750 44.98 -6.25 6.38
N ALA A 751 44.95 -4.93 6.18
CA ALA A 751 46.13 -4.07 6.30
C ALA A 751 46.86 -4.18 7.67
N PRO A 752 46.17 -4.30 8.83
CA PRO A 752 46.85 -4.56 10.10
C PRO A 752 47.64 -5.87 10.13
N GLN A 753 47.09 -6.95 9.57
CA GLN A 753 47.79 -8.23 9.50
C GLN A 753 48.97 -8.16 8.51
N LEU A 754 48.79 -7.53 7.35
CA LEU A 754 49.87 -7.30 6.38
C LEU A 754 51.04 -6.51 7.00
N TRP A 755 50.74 -5.49 7.80
CA TRP A 755 51.75 -4.76 8.59
C TRP A 755 52.45 -5.67 9.61
N LYS A 756 51.67 -6.35 10.46
CA LYS A 756 52.23 -7.22 11.52
C LYS A 756 53.14 -8.33 10.97
N SER A 757 52.83 -8.84 9.79
CA SER A 757 53.65 -9.88 9.14
C SER A 757 54.94 -9.35 8.52
N ASN A 758 55.07 -8.05 8.24
CA ASN A 758 56.19 -7.49 7.47
C ASN A 758 56.94 -6.33 8.16
N TYR A 759 56.47 -5.83 9.31
CA TYR A 759 57.01 -4.61 9.92
C TYR A 759 58.50 -4.71 10.31
N THR A 760 58.96 -5.89 10.71
CA THR A 760 60.37 -6.13 11.09
C THR A 760 61.30 -5.83 9.92
N THR A 761 60.97 -6.35 8.74
CA THR A 761 61.72 -6.11 7.50
C THR A 761 61.57 -4.67 7.02
N LEU A 762 60.37 -4.08 7.14
CA LEU A 762 60.11 -2.68 6.76
C LEU A 762 60.85 -1.66 7.65
N SER A 763 61.37 -2.07 8.81
CA SER A 763 61.99 -1.19 9.80
C SER A 763 63.48 -1.45 10.06
N GLU A 764 64.10 -2.41 9.38
CA GLU A 764 65.49 -2.84 9.62
C GLU A 764 66.50 -1.68 9.55
N ASP A 765 66.35 -0.78 8.58
CA ASP A 765 67.25 0.37 8.37
C ASP A 765 66.96 1.57 9.28
N ILE A 766 65.82 1.60 9.98
CA ILE A 766 65.35 2.77 10.73
C ILE A 766 66.28 3.10 11.89
N THR A 767 66.74 2.11 12.65
CA THR A 767 67.69 2.33 13.76
C THR A 767 69.00 2.95 13.25
N SER A 768 69.51 2.47 12.12
CA SER A 768 70.71 3.03 11.48
C SER A 768 70.49 4.47 11.01
N LEU A 769 69.34 4.77 10.40
CA LEU A 769 68.96 6.10 9.96
C LEU A 769 68.85 7.08 11.14
N GLN A 770 68.26 6.67 12.26
CA GLN A 770 68.16 7.53 13.45
C GLN A 770 69.52 7.77 14.12
N ARG A 771 70.39 6.74 14.20
CA ARG A 771 71.78 6.91 14.66
C ARG A 771 72.52 7.96 13.83
N LYS A 772 72.37 7.91 12.51
CA LYS A 772 72.99 8.88 11.58
C LYS A 772 72.40 10.29 11.74
N LYS A 773 71.07 10.39 11.90
CA LYS A 773 70.36 11.67 12.04
C LYS A 773 70.70 12.39 13.34
N PHE A 774 70.74 11.67 14.46
CA PHE A 774 70.98 12.25 15.79
C PHE A 774 72.45 12.20 16.23
N ARG A 775 73.33 11.59 15.44
CA ARG A 775 74.76 11.37 15.76
C ARG A 775 74.99 10.61 17.06
N LEU A 776 74.03 9.76 17.44
CA LEU A 776 74.10 8.91 18.64
C LEU A 776 74.40 7.47 18.20
N LYS A 777 75.65 7.01 18.38
CA LYS A 777 76.08 5.69 17.90
C LYS A 777 75.41 4.53 18.65
N ASP A 778 75.08 4.74 19.91
CA ASP A 778 74.56 3.69 20.80
C ASP A 778 73.02 3.69 20.89
N LEU A 779 72.34 4.49 20.05
CA LEU A 779 70.87 4.53 20.03
C LEU A 779 70.33 3.13 19.69
N GLN A 780 69.47 2.59 20.54
CA GLN A 780 68.64 1.42 20.27
C GLN A 780 67.18 1.83 20.35
N LEU A 781 66.42 1.49 19.31
CA LEU A 781 64.97 1.67 19.30
C LEU A 781 64.36 0.38 19.85
N THR A 782 63.44 0.49 20.81
CA THR A 782 62.59 -0.63 21.23
C THR A 782 61.50 -0.86 20.18
N GLU A 783 60.96 -2.08 20.13
CA GLU A 783 59.84 -2.45 19.24
C GLU A 783 58.64 -1.49 19.30
#